data_AF-A0A9D1R583-F1
#
_entry.id   AF-A0A9D1R583-F1
#
_cell.length_a   1.000
_cell.length_b   1.000
_cell.length_c   1.000
_cell.angle_alpha   90.00
_cell.angle_beta   90.00
_cell.angle_gamma   90.00
#
_symmetry.space_group_name_H-M   'P 1'
#
loop_
_entity.id
_entity.type
_entity.pdbx_description
1 polymer ?
#
loop_
_entity_poly.entity_id
_entity_poly.type
_entity_poly.pdbx_seq_one_letter_code
_entity_poly.pdbx_strand_id
1 'polypeptide(L)'
;MKHFSLLILMTALFLGITGCGKQEEEAPSPSQVPTGVMVPAAQMEAVHLKLPNILSECILEESYFYVSKDLETDGAGDKTAAVSFCRRDLDSFEEETLLLKQADGSCVKQAVLDAGANLYELLFSEEEQAYYVGKWDCSGKQLYMLPVTELPQDTLVDAAGCTADAAGRLCLYTWEGSVFVFDSRGRLTGQWESGMPLAENGFFVSGMDGFYWYQDMGGELLFYYLNEESGQFTAQISFPYDGDEAGILQVFGALDCIWIATGQSLYCYDLQENTPEKILSWKNPYINLDGGDLRLLGENSLGELVLLFQKIDASGFTLYEKAVISWADEGLLPQKETITLGTMLINGQPTADVEETVRQFNRYSQKYFVELVHYFPRDETGEIMENVYLDILQGQAPDLIDVSALDVASLADKEVFEDLEPYLKDSQVVQKESILENVWEEGQIGGKFRLVIPFFRVNTYVSHAPAPGQGWTFEEFTQYAAVHPDTPLVVYMSYRQALGIALFAGMDSFVDYERGKCNFTDASFSALLTEIRDMCMIQTGPMEDSVMVEEFQALFEEGAVLLQEISFGSTEEFLLLQQQYGSASSWKGYPSPSGEPYHKMSSQLQLSMNSASKNKEGAWAFLEFLLSRENQERSRLLASFPVRKDSFEQYIRTSAQTAEPEKIDASAQDIALLVETIQASHMDNRSIDDDVFRIVCEESEAFFAGDKTVEEVTGLIQNRVQLYLSERYR
;
A
#
# COMPACT_ATOMS: atom_id res chain seq x y z
N MET A 1 -34.37 15.49 -38.03
CA MET A 1 -35.66 16.15 -38.34
C MET A 1 -36.28 16.65 -37.04
N LYS A 2 -36.49 17.97 -36.94
CA LYS A 2 -37.38 18.76 -36.04
C LYS A 2 -37.75 18.24 -34.63
N HIS A 3 -37.26 19.01 -33.64
CA HIS A 3 -37.88 19.43 -32.36
C HIS A 3 -39.09 18.68 -31.80
N PHE A 4 -38.93 18.17 -30.57
CA PHE A 4 -39.92 18.32 -29.51
C PHE A 4 -39.21 18.65 -28.19
N SER A 5 -39.43 19.87 -27.70
CA SER A 5 -39.00 20.34 -26.39
C SER A 5 -39.95 19.78 -25.33
N LEU A 6 -39.43 19.08 -24.34
CA LEU A 6 -40.10 18.92 -23.05
C LEU A 6 -39.07 19.21 -21.95
N LEU A 7 -39.18 20.40 -21.38
CA LEU A 7 -38.39 20.85 -20.24
C LEU A 7 -38.93 20.12 -18.99
N ILE A 8 -38.26 19.04 -18.58
CA ILE A 8 -38.48 18.45 -17.25
C ILE A 8 -37.39 19.03 -16.34
N LEU A 9 -37.79 19.96 -15.49
CA LEU A 9 -36.97 20.44 -14.39
C LEU A 9 -36.89 19.30 -13.35
N MET A 10 -35.90 18.43 -13.45
CA MET A 10 -35.55 17.51 -12.36
C MET A 10 -34.68 18.27 -11.37
N THR A 11 -35.27 18.69 -10.25
CA THR A 11 -34.52 18.96 -9.02
C THR A 11 -33.91 17.64 -8.55
N ALA A 12 -32.64 17.42 -8.87
CA ALA A 12 -31.83 16.38 -8.24
C ALA A 12 -31.62 16.77 -6.78
N LEU A 13 -32.35 16.14 -5.86
CA LEU A 13 -31.93 16.07 -4.47
C LEU A 13 -30.73 15.12 -4.43
N PHE A 14 -29.53 15.67 -4.24
CA PHE A 14 -28.40 14.89 -3.76
C PHE A 14 -28.75 14.41 -2.34
N LEU A 15 -29.19 13.15 -2.24
CA LEU A 15 -29.21 12.43 -0.98
C LEU A 15 -27.96 11.55 -0.99
N GLY A 16 -26.86 12.10 -0.46
CA GLY A 16 -25.70 11.29 -0.12
C GLY A 16 -26.08 10.35 1.01
N ILE A 17 -26.22 9.06 0.72
CA ILE A 17 -26.29 8.04 1.76
C ILE A 17 -24.85 7.66 2.06
N THR A 18 -24.23 8.40 2.98
CA THR A 18 -22.90 8.10 3.50
C THR A 18 -22.94 6.87 4.40
N GLY A 19 -21.88 6.06 4.31
CA GLY A 19 -21.45 5.17 5.38
C GLY A 19 -21.43 5.89 6.73
N CYS A 20 -21.78 5.16 7.78
CA CYS A 20 -22.02 5.68 9.12
C CYS A 20 -20.81 6.38 9.75
N GLY A 21 -20.75 7.70 9.57
CA GLY A 21 -20.06 8.68 10.41
C GLY A 21 -20.79 10.01 10.25
N LYS A 22 -21.83 10.27 11.05
CA LYS A 22 -22.57 11.54 11.00
C LYS A 22 -21.65 12.70 11.43
N GLN A 23 -20.94 13.33 10.50
CA GLN A 23 -20.83 14.78 10.56
C GLN A 23 -22.19 15.34 10.11
N GLU A 24 -22.77 16.24 10.91
CA GLU A 24 -23.98 16.94 10.50
C GLU A 24 -23.72 17.58 9.13
N GLU A 25 -24.60 17.32 8.16
CA GLU A 25 -24.66 18.09 6.92
C GLU A 25 -24.81 19.56 7.30
N GLU A 26 -23.70 20.31 7.31
CA GLU A 26 -23.79 21.76 7.25
C GLU A 26 -24.52 22.08 5.95
N ALA A 27 -25.67 22.75 6.08
CA ALA A 27 -26.45 23.22 4.94
C ALA A 27 -25.52 23.90 3.92
N PRO A 28 -25.70 23.67 2.60
CA PRO A 28 -24.83 24.25 1.59
C PRO A 28 -24.68 25.75 1.84
N SER A 29 -23.44 26.21 1.90
CA SER A 29 -23.13 27.62 2.13
C SER A 29 -23.94 28.49 1.15
N PRO A 30 -24.50 29.65 1.54
CA PRO A 30 -25.47 30.40 0.72
C PRO A 30 -24.91 31.02 -0.59
N SER A 31 -23.77 30.57 -1.11
CA SER A 31 -23.00 31.24 -2.16
C SER A 31 -22.54 30.37 -3.33
N GLN A 32 -22.92 29.10 -3.42
CA GLN A 32 -22.64 28.30 -4.62
C GLN A 32 -23.55 28.75 -5.77
N VAL A 33 -22.95 29.36 -6.80
CA VAL A 33 -23.65 29.87 -7.98
C VAL A 33 -23.16 29.08 -9.18
N PRO A 34 -24.06 28.54 -10.03
CA PRO A 34 -23.66 27.80 -11.23
C PRO A 34 -22.74 28.63 -12.14
N THR A 35 -21.63 28.04 -12.59
CA THR A 35 -20.71 28.65 -13.56
C THR A 35 -21.11 28.31 -15.00
N GLY A 36 -21.87 27.23 -15.21
CA GLY A 36 -22.16 26.64 -16.51
C GLY A 36 -21.02 25.78 -17.06
N VAL A 37 -19.92 25.60 -16.30
CA VAL A 37 -18.80 24.74 -16.66
C VAL A 37 -19.01 23.38 -16.00
N MET A 38 -19.21 22.34 -16.81
CA MET A 38 -19.35 20.98 -16.32
C MET A 38 -17.97 20.34 -16.19
N VAL A 39 -17.68 19.79 -15.01
CA VAL A 39 -16.44 19.08 -14.71
C VAL A 39 -16.77 17.68 -14.16
N PRO A 40 -15.92 16.68 -14.41
CA PRO A 40 -16.13 15.35 -13.85
C PRO A 40 -15.85 15.38 -12.34
N ALA A 41 -16.68 14.68 -11.57
CA ALA A 41 -16.59 14.58 -10.12
C ALA A 41 -16.84 13.13 -9.69
N ALA A 42 -15.97 12.62 -8.82
CA ALA A 42 -16.02 11.27 -8.31
C ALA A 42 -16.81 11.21 -7.00
N GLN A 43 -17.67 10.21 -6.90
CA GLN A 43 -18.27 9.76 -5.64
C GLN A 43 -17.77 8.35 -5.34
N MET A 44 -17.27 8.13 -4.14
CA MET A 44 -16.65 6.86 -3.77
C MET A 44 -17.41 6.11 -2.70
N GLU A 45 -17.46 4.80 -2.89
CA GLU A 45 -18.03 3.85 -1.95
C GLU A 45 -17.01 2.71 -1.78
N ALA A 46 -16.54 2.53 -0.56
CA ALA A 46 -15.67 1.39 -0.24
C ALA A 46 -16.50 0.11 -0.27
N VAL A 47 -15.98 -0.92 -0.95
CA VAL A 47 -16.67 -2.19 -1.07
C VAL A 47 -15.77 -3.34 -0.65
N HIS A 48 -16.07 -3.95 0.48
CA HIS A 48 -15.37 -5.15 0.91
C HIS A 48 -15.88 -6.37 0.12
N LEU A 49 -15.23 -6.66 -1.01
CA LEU A 49 -15.50 -7.86 -1.81
C LEU A 49 -14.35 -8.86 -1.69
N LYS A 50 -14.67 -10.10 -1.33
CA LYS A 50 -13.77 -11.22 -1.60
C LYS A 50 -14.18 -11.79 -2.96
N LEU A 51 -13.43 -11.44 -4.00
CA LEU A 51 -13.66 -12.02 -5.32
C LEU A 51 -12.94 -13.37 -5.44
N PRO A 52 -13.59 -14.38 -6.04
CA PRO A 52 -12.94 -15.63 -6.41
C PRO A 52 -11.94 -15.42 -7.55
N ASN A 53 -11.33 -16.49 -8.05
CA ASN A 53 -10.41 -16.41 -9.18
C ASN A 53 -11.18 -16.06 -10.47
N ILE A 54 -11.17 -14.78 -10.86
CA ILE A 54 -11.94 -14.23 -11.99
C ILE A 54 -11.28 -14.56 -13.33
N LEU A 55 -12.05 -15.13 -14.24
CA LEU A 55 -11.67 -15.36 -15.64
C LEU A 55 -12.06 -14.19 -16.56
N SER A 56 -13.23 -13.59 -16.31
CA SER A 56 -13.73 -12.44 -17.05
C SER A 56 -14.74 -11.68 -16.20
N GLU A 57 -14.82 -10.37 -16.39
CA GLU A 57 -15.73 -9.50 -15.66
C GLU A 57 -16.19 -8.33 -16.54
N CYS A 58 -17.36 -7.78 -16.25
CA CYS A 58 -17.83 -6.54 -16.86
C CYS A 58 -18.84 -5.85 -15.95
N ILE A 59 -19.04 -4.55 -16.16
CA ILE A 59 -20.13 -3.78 -15.54
C ILE A 59 -21.18 -3.52 -16.62
N LEU A 60 -22.44 -3.77 -16.28
CA LEU A 60 -23.59 -3.44 -17.10
C LEU A 60 -24.67 -2.88 -16.20
N GLU A 61 -25.03 -1.61 -16.41
CA GLU A 61 -25.96 -0.88 -15.55
C GLU A 61 -25.49 -0.91 -14.08
N GLU A 62 -26.37 -1.22 -13.13
CA GLU A 62 -26.04 -1.31 -11.70
C GLU A 62 -25.51 -2.70 -11.30
N SER A 63 -25.06 -3.50 -12.26
CA SER A 63 -24.66 -4.89 -12.03
C SER A 63 -23.20 -5.14 -12.43
N TYR A 64 -22.48 -5.79 -11.52
CA TYR A 64 -21.16 -6.37 -11.74
C TYR A 64 -21.32 -7.86 -12.10
N PHE A 65 -20.92 -8.21 -13.32
CA PHE A 65 -20.94 -9.58 -13.81
C PHE A 65 -19.53 -10.14 -13.79
N TYR A 66 -19.39 -11.40 -13.38
CA TYR A 66 -18.09 -12.06 -13.41
C TYR A 66 -18.21 -13.56 -13.59
N VAL A 67 -17.18 -14.13 -14.18
CA VAL A 67 -16.97 -15.56 -14.33
C VAL A 67 -15.81 -15.96 -13.43
N SER A 68 -16.00 -16.93 -12.54
CA SER A 68 -14.94 -17.43 -11.67
C SER A 68 -14.60 -18.88 -11.95
N LYS A 69 -13.37 -19.27 -11.57
CA LYS A 69 -12.91 -20.66 -11.57
C LYS A 69 -12.31 -21.02 -10.22
N ASP A 70 -13.08 -21.72 -9.40
CA ASP A 70 -12.71 -22.11 -8.05
C ASP A 70 -12.33 -23.59 -7.97
N LEU A 71 -11.43 -23.93 -7.05
CA LEU A 71 -11.09 -25.33 -6.76
C LEU A 71 -11.97 -25.82 -5.61
N GLU A 72 -12.90 -26.72 -5.91
CA GLU A 72 -13.71 -27.43 -4.93
C GLU A 72 -13.03 -28.73 -4.51
N THR A 73 -12.92 -28.98 -3.21
CA THR A 73 -12.48 -30.28 -2.69
C THR A 73 -13.71 -31.16 -2.49
N ASP A 74 -13.76 -32.31 -3.15
CA ASP A 74 -14.87 -33.24 -2.98
C ASP A 74 -14.84 -33.95 -1.61
N GLY A 75 -15.88 -34.74 -1.30
CA GLY A 75 -15.96 -35.48 -0.05
C GLY A 75 -14.89 -36.56 0.15
N ALA A 76 -14.05 -36.83 -0.86
CA ALA A 76 -12.92 -37.75 -0.83
C ALA A 76 -11.55 -37.03 -0.70
N GLY A 77 -11.52 -35.69 -0.79
CA GLY A 77 -10.30 -34.89 -0.72
C GLY A 77 -9.71 -34.53 -2.08
N ASP A 78 -10.35 -34.89 -3.19
CA ASP A 78 -9.89 -34.57 -4.55
C ASP A 78 -10.33 -33.15 -4.95
N LYS A 79 -9.42 -32.39 -5.55
CA LYS A 79 -9.70 -31.02 -6.03
C LYS A 79 -10.26 -31.07 -7.45
N THR A 80 -11.44 -30.48 -7.64
CA THR A 80 -12.13 -30.32 -8.92
C THR A 80 -12.35 -28.84 -9.20
N ALA A 81 -12.25 -28.41 -10.45
CA ALA A 81 -12.48 -27.01 -10.80
C ALA A 81 -13.97 -26.79 -11.09
N ALA A 82 -14.61 -25.87 -10.38
CA ALA A 82 -15.96 -25.39 -10.66
C ALA A 82 -15.87 -24.03 -11.37
N VAL A 83 -16.71 -23.82 -12.39
CA VAL A 83 -16.84 -22.52 -13.06
C VAL A 83 -18.20 -21.92 -12.72
N SER A 84 -18.21 -20.70 -12.22
CA SER A 84 -19.43 -19.96 -11.90
C SER A 84 -19.55 -18.72 -12.78
N PHE A 85 -20.77 -18.40 -13.21
CA PHE A 85 -21.11 -17.10 -13.80
C PHE A 85 -22.10 -16.43 -12.85
N CYS A 86 -21.71 -15.29 -12.30
CA CYS A 86 -22.44 -14.60 -11.27
C CYS A 86 -22.76 -13.17 -11.69
N ARG A 87 -23.85 -12.66 -11.12
CA ARG A 87 -24.23 -11.26 -11.12
C ARG A 87 -24.27 -10.76 -9.70
N ARG A 88 -23.68 -9.60 -9.45
CA ARG A 88 -23.77 -8.90 -8.18
C ARG A 88 -24.31 -7.50 -8.40
N ASP A 89 -25.26 -7.09 -7.58
CA ASP A 89 -25.75 -5.72 -7.55
C ASP A 89 -24.70 -4.79 -6.92
N LEU A 90 -24.39 -3.67 -7.57
CA LEU A 90 -23.29 -2.79 -7.17
C LEU A 90 -23.63 -1.88 -5.98
N ASP A 91 -24.90 -1.80 -5.57
CA ASP A 91 -25.34 -0.94 -4.47
C ASP A 91 -25.68 -1.75 -3.21
N SER A 92 -26.41 -2.85 -3.37
CA SER A 92 -26.80 -3.75 -2.29
C SER A 92 -25.76 -4.85 -2.00
N PHE A 93 -24.87 -5.12 -2.95
CA PHE A 93 -23.91 -6.23 -2.92
C PHE A 93 -24.53 -7.63 -2.83
N GLU A 94 -25.83 -7.75 -3.09
CA GLU A 94 -26.48 -9.05 -3.22
C GLU A 94 -25.96 -9.78 -4.46
N GLU A 95 -25.59 -11.05 -4.29
CA GLU A 95 -25.05 -11.90 -5.35
C GLU A 95 -26.04 -12.98 -5.76
N GLU A 96 -26.09 -13.22 -7.07
CA GLU A 96 -26.84 -14.29 -7.70
C GLU A 96 -25.91 -15.11 -8.61
N THR A 97 -25.85 -16.43 -8.38
CA THR A 97 -25.21 -17.36 -9.31
C THR A 97 -26.16 -17.67 -10.46
N LEU A 98 -25.82 -17.20 -11.66
CA LEU A 98 -26.60 -17.39 -12.89
C LEU A 98 -26.35 -18.76 -13.53
N LEU A 99 -25.12 -19.26 -13.43
CA LEU A 99 -24.71 -20.57 -13.95
C LEU A 99 -23.63 -21.15 -13.05
N LEU A 100 -23.75 -22.44 -12.75
CA LEU A 100 -22.73 -23.22 -12.03
C LEU A 100 -22.42 -24.48 -12.84
N LYS A 101 -21.16 -24.63 -13.25
CA LYS A 101 -20.64 -25.81 -13.95
C LYS A 101 -19.73 -26.59 -13.01
N GLN A 102 -20.18 -27.78 -12.61
CA GLN A 102 -19.35 -28.72 -11.86
C GLN A 102 -18.47 -29.54 -12.79
N ALA A 103 -17.43 -30.18 -12.24
CA ALA A 103 -16.52 -31.02 -13.00
C ALA A 103 -17.25 -32.26 -13.57
N ASP A 104 -17.59 -32.20 -14.84
CA ASP A 104 -18.22 -33.27 -15.62
C ASP A 104 -17.25 -33.89 -16.66
N GLY A 105 -15.94 -33.66 -16.50
CA GLY A 105 -14.91 -34.01 -17.48
C GLY A 105 -14.73 -32.98 -18.58
N SER A 106 -15.44 -31.84 -18.53
CA SER A 106 -15.15 -30.67 -19.35
C SER A 106 -14.29 -29.62 -18.63
N CYS A 107 -13.45 -28.93 -19.39
CA CYS A 107 -12.55 -27.90 -18.90
C CYS A 107 -12.73 -26.61 -19.69
N VAL A 108 -13.19 -25.55 -19.02
CA VAL A 108 -13.21 -24.20 -19.60
C VAL A 108 -11.76 -23.74 -19.78
N LYS A 109 -11.43 -23.47 -21.04
CA LYS A 109 -10.11 -23.00 -21.49
C LYS A 109 -10.05 -21.48 -21.57
N GLN A 110 -11.09 -20.87 -22.11
CA GLN A 110 -11.24 -19.43 -22.22
C GLN A 110 -12.68 -19.03 -21.92
N ALA A 111 -12.87 -17.87 -21.30
CA ALA A 111 -14.17 -17.28 -21.03
C ALA A 111 -14.08 -15.76 -21.17
N VAL A 112 -15.08 -15.14 -21.80
CA VAL A 112 -15.18 -13.69 -21.90
C VAL A 112 -16.63 -13.22 -21.85
N LEU A 113 -16.86 -12.10 -21.19
CA LEU A 113 -18.13 -11.37 -21.19
C LEU A 113 -18.07 -10.26 -22.25
N ASP A 114 -19.10 -10.15 -23.08
CA ASP A 114 -19.29 -8.96 -23.93
C ASP A 114 -19.90 -7.79 -23.13
N ALA A 115 -19.98 -6.62 -23.76
CA ALA A 115 -20.57 -5.43 -23.14
C ALA A 115 -22.06 -5.59 -22.76
N GLY A 116 -22.75 -6.60 -23.30
CA GLY A 116 -24.11 -6.98 -22.90
C GLY A 116 -24.15 -8.05 -21.80
N ALA A 117 -23.02 -8.29 -21.12
CA ALA A 117 -22.84 -9.34 -20.12
C ALA A 117 -23.21 -10.75 -20.62
N ASN A 118 -23.08 -11.01 -21.94
CA ASN A 118 -23.24 -12.37 -22.46
C ASN A 118 -21.91 -13.10 -22.35
N LEU A 119 -21.96 -14.33 -21.86
CA LEU A 119 -20.80 -15.19 -21.65
C LEU A 119 -20.50 -16.00 -22.91
N TYR A 120 -19.26 -15.92 -23.38
CA TYR A 120 -18.70 -16.79 -24.41
C TYR A 120 -17.61 -17.65 -23.80
N GLU A 121 -17.56 -18.92 -24.17
CA GLU A 121 -16.54 -19.83 -23.67
C GLU A 121 -15.96 -20.70 -24.77
N LEU A 122 -14.67 -21.00 -24.63
CA LEU A 122 -14.04 -22.15 -25.26
C LEU A 122 -13.88 -23.24 -24.20
N LEU A 123 -14.44 -24.41 -24.48
CA LEU A 123 -14.47 -25.55 -23.58
C LEU A 123 -13.85 -26.77 -24.26
N PHE A 124 -13.07 -27.55 -23.51
CA PHE A 124 -12.54 -28.83 -23.96
C PHE A 124 -13.24 -29.97 -23.22
N SER A 125 -13.82 -30.93 -23.96
CA SER A 125 -14.40 -32.15 -23.41
C SER A 125 -13.36 -33.26 -23.39
N GLU A 126 -13.02 -33.79 -22.21
CA GLU A 126 -12.09 -34.92 -22.10
C GLU A 126 -12.72 -36.23 -22.58
N GLU A 127 -14.04 -36.41 -22.41
CA GLU A 127 -14.75 -37.61 -22.86
C GLU A 127 -14.77 -37.71 -24.38
N GLU A 128 -15.08 -36.60 -25.06
CA GLU A 128 -15.17 -36.56 -26.51
C GLU A 128 -13.86 -36.21 -27.20
N GLN A 129 -12.85 -35.80 -26.41
CA GLN A 129 -11.58 -35.26 -26.89
C GLN A 129 -11.82 -34.16 -27.95
N ALA A 130 -12.66 -33.17 -27.65
CA ALA A 130 -13.09 -32.16 -28.62
C ALA A 130 -13.30 -30.78 -28.00
N TYR A 131 -13.10 -29.74 -28.80
CA TYR A 131 -13.36 -28.35 -28.41
C TYR A 131 -14.78 -27.92 -28.76
N TYR A 132 -15.33 -27.04 -27.93
CA TYR A 132 -16.66 -26.47 -28.05
C TYR A 132 -16.63 -24.96 -27.83
N VAL A 133 -17.41 -24.22 -28.63
CA VAL A 133 -17.71 -22.81 -28.36
C VAL A 133 -19.14 -22.71 -27.83
N GLY A 134 -19.26 -22.13 -26.63
CA GLY A 134 -20.53 -21.89 -25.96
C GLY A 134 -20.88 -20.42 -25.87
N LYS A 135 -22.17 -20.11 -25.82
CA LYS A 135 -22.68 -18.77 -25.48
C LYS A 135 -23.88 -18.86 -24.55
N TRP A 136 -23.90 -18.01 -23.53
CA TRP A 136 -25.01 -17.81 -22.59
C TRP A 136 -25.39 -16.34 -22.56
N ASP A 137 -26.67 -16.04 -22.38
CA ASP A 137 -27.11 -14.67 -22.15
C ASP A 137 -26.84 -14.21 -20.71
N CYS A 138 -27.03 -12.92 -20.44
CA CYS A 138 -26.84 -12.30 -19.12
C CYS A 138 -27.79 -12.83 -18.02
N SER A 139 -28.70 -13.75 -18.33
CA SER A 139 -29.54 -14.47 -17.34
C SER A 139 -29.03 -15.88 -17.04
N GLY A 140 -27.91 -16.29 -17.64
CA GLY A 140 -27.35 -17.64 -17.50
C GLY A 140 -28.00 -18.67 -18.44
N LYS A 141 -28.86 -18.26 -19.37
CA LYS A 141 -29.50 -19.19 -20.30
C LYS A 141 -28.58 -19.47 -21.48
N GLN A 142 -28.33 -20.75 -21.73
CA GLN A 142 -27.53 -21.20 -22.88
C GLN A 142 -28.23 -20.87 -24.21
N LEU A 143 -27.53 -20.13 -25.07
CA LEU A 143 -27.96 -19.80 -26.42
C LEU A 143 -27.48 -20.84 -27.44
N TYR A 144 -26.22 -21.26 -27.35
CA TYR A 144 -25.67 -22.37 -28.14
C TYR A 144 -24.47 -23.02 -27.44
N MET A 145 -24.15 -24.24 -27.89
CA MET A 145 -22.92 -24.97 -27.60
C MET A 145 -22.59 -25.79 -28.84
N LEU A 146 -21.52 -25.47 -29.55
CA LEU A 146 -21.21 -26.06 -30.85
C LEU A 146 -19.78 -26.64 -30.86
N PRO A 147 -19.57 -27.83 -31.43
CA PRO A 147 -18.23 -28.38 -31.56
C PRO A 147 -17.42 -27.58 -32.58
N VAL A 148 -16.14 -27.34 -32.28
CA VAL A 148 -15.17 -26.78 -33.23
C VAL A 148 -14.58 -27.93 -34.03
N THR A 149 -15.06 -28.08 -35.27
CA THR A 149 -14.67 -29.20 -36.15
C THR A 149 -13.75 -28.76 -37.28
N GLU A 150 -13.67 -27.46 -37.50
CA GLU A 150 -12.98 -26.81 -38.60
C GLU A 150 -11.47 -26.66 -38.32
N LEU A 151 -11.04 -26.76 -37.07
CA LEU A 151 -9.65 -26.60 -36.63
C LEU A 151 -9.06 -27.92 -36.12
N PRO A 152 -7.76 -28.19 -36.35
CA PRO A 152 -7.04 -29.25 -35.64
C PRO A 152 -7.11 -29.02 -34.12
N GLN A 153 -7.19 -30.11 -33.35
CA GLN A 153 -7.32 -30.01 -31.88
C GLN A 153 -6.13 -29.29 -31.22
N ASP A 154 -4.92 -29.54 -31.72
CA ASP A 154 -3.70 -28.93 -31.18
C ASP A 154 -3.67 -27.40 -31.35
N THR A 155 -4.43 -26.86 -32.31
CA THR A 155 -4.44 -25.42 -32.62
C THR A 155 -5.02 -24.56 -31.50
N LEU A 156 -5.98 -25.10 -30.73
CA LEU A 156 -6.67 -24.37 -29.65
C LEU A 156 -6.11 -24.65 -28.26
N VAL A 157 -5.12 -25.56 -28.16
CA VAL A 157 -4.44 -25.86 -26.89
C VAL A 157 -3.71 -24.62 -26.35
N ASP A 158 -3.16 -23.81 -27.26
CA ASP A 158 -2.36 -22.62 -26.95
C ASP A 158 -3.14 -21.29 -27.07
N ALA A 159 -4.47 -21.35 -26.99
CA ALA A 159 -5.30 -20.14 -26.95
C ALA A 159 -4.88 -19.28 -25.74
N ALA A 160 -4.34 -18.09 -26.02
CA ALA A 160 -3.81 -17.17 -25.03
C ALA A 160 -4.92 -16.33 -24.39
N GLY A 161 -5.93 -15.96 -25.17
CA GLY A 161 -7.07 -15.19 -24.69
C GLY A 161 -8.20 -15.13 -25.70
N CYS A 162 -9.24 -14.38 -25.33
CA CYS A 162 -10.39 -14.15 -26.19
C CYS A 162 -11.07 -12.81 -25.92
N THR A 163 -11.81 -12.30 -26.89
CA THR A 163 -12.63 -11.09 -26.77
C THR A 163 -13.89 -11.22 -27.62
N ALA A 164 -14.96 -10.54 -27.24
CA ALA A 164 -16.24 -10.57 -27.95
C ALA A 164 -16.71 -9.14 -28.29
N ASP A 165 -17.26 -8.95 -29.49
CA ASP A 165 -17.70 -7.63 -29.96
C ASP A 165 -19.22 -7.41 -29.79
N ALA A 166 -19.66 -6.18 -30.07
CA ALA A 166 -21.07 -5.78 -29.98
C ALA A 166 -21.99 -6.55 -30.95
N ALA A 167 -21.45 -7.06 -32.06
CA ALA A 167 -22.19 -7.89 -33.02
C ALA A 167 -22.38 -9.33 -32.52
N GLY A 168 -21.80 -9.66 -31.37
CA GLY A 168 -21.86 -10.95 -30.71
C GLY A 168 -20.92 -11.98 -31.32
N ARG A 169 -19.86 -11.54 -32.00
CA ARG A 169 -18.81 -12.39 -32.56
C ARG A 169 -17.74 -12.62 -31.50
N LEU A 170 -17.13 -13.81 -31.52
CA LEU A 170 -16.05 -14.18 -30.62
C LEU A 170 -14.74 -14.25 -31.40
N CYS A 171 -13.71 -13.59 -30.89
CA CYS A 171 -12.34 -13.69 -31.38
C CYS A 171 -11.49 -14.46 -30.36
N LEU A 172 -10.85 -15.54 -30.80
CA LEU A 172 -9.82 -16.27 -30.06
C LEU A 172 -8.45 -15.95 -30.66
N TYR A 173 -7.42 -15.86 -29.82
CA TYR A 173 -6.07 -15.60 -30.28
C TYR A 173 -5.02 -16.38 -29.49
N THR A 174 -3.89 -16.69 -30.14
CA THR A 174 -2.79 -17.49 -29.57
C THR A 174 -1.55 -16.63 -29.31
N TRP A 175 -0.61 -17.17 -28.52
CA TRP A 175 0.68 -16.52 -28.24
C TRP A 175 1.51 -16.25 -29.50
N GLU A 176 1.36 -17.08 -30.52
CA GLU A 176 2.07 -16.98 -31.80
C GLU A 176 1.44 -15.96 -32.76
N GLY A 177 0.28 -15.38 -32.42
CA GLY A 177 -0.41 -14.37 -33.23
C GLY A 177 -1.47 -14.92 -34.18
N SER A 178 -1.86 -16.19 -34.06
CA SER A 178 -2.99 -16.74 -34.81
C SER A 178 -4.32 -16.25 -34.24
N VAL A 179 -5.28 -15.97 -35.12
CA VAL A 179 -6.57 -15.34 -34.78
C VAL A 179 -7.72 -16.12 -35.41
N PHE A 180 -8.75 -16.43 -34.63
CA PHE A 180 -9.93 -17.19 -35.04
C PHE A 180 -11.20 -16.42 -34.69
N VAL A 181 -12.04 -16.11 -35.68
CA VAL A 181 -13.30 -15.39 -35.45
C VAL A 181 -14.50 -16.29 -35.71
N PHE A 182 -15.38 -16.33 -34.71
CA PHE A 182 -16.65 -17.04 -34.74
C PHE A 182 -17.80 -16.03 -34.86
N ASP A 183 -18.77 -16.31 -35.73
CA ASP A 183 -19.97 -15.47 -35.87
C ASP A 183 -20.86 -15.52 -34.62
N SER A 184 -21.91 -14.70 -34.61
CA SER A 184 -22.90 -14.67 -33.53
C SER A 184 -23.72 -15.95 -33.34
N ARG A 185 -23.48 -16.96 -34.17
CA ARG A 185 -24.06 -18.30 -34.08
C ARG A 185 -23.01 -19.35 -33.73
N GLY A 186 -21.79 -18.95 -33.34
CA GLY A 186 -20.72 -19.83 -32.90
C GLY A 186 -20.01 -20.59 -34.03
N ARG A 187 -20.13 -20.17 -35.29
CA ARG A 187 -19.46 -20.83 -36.41
C ARG A 187 -18.18 -20.11 -36.78
N LEU A 188 -17.11 -20.86 -37.03
CA LEU A 188 -15.85 -20.29 -37.49
C LEU A 188 -16.05 -19.61 -38.86
N THR A 189 -15.71 -18.32 -38.93
CA THR A 189 -15.84 -17.50 -40.14
C THR A 189 -14.51 -17.10 -40.74
N GLY A 190 -13.45 -17.08 -39.95
CA GLY A 190 -12.11 -16.87 -40.47
C GLY A 190 -11.00 -17.24 -39.51
N GLN A 191 -9.84 -17.47 -40.11
CA GLN A 191 -8.58 -17.75 -39.46
C GLN A 191 -7.51 -16.89 -40.14
N TRP A 192 -6.75 -16.14 -39.35
CA TRP A 192 -5.71 -15.24 -39.84
C TRP A 192 -4.47 -15.31 -38.94
N GLU A 193 -3.36 -14.81 -39.46
CA GLU A 193 -2.12 -14.62 -38.72
C GLU A 193 -1.87 -13.12 -38.60
N SER A 194 -1.69 -12.61 -37.39
CA SER A 194 -1.36 -11.20 -37.17
C SER A 194 0.05 -10.85 -37.68
N GLY A 195 0.96 -11.84 -37.68
CA GLY A 195 2.38 -11.61 -37.90
C GLY A 195 3.06 -10.85 -36.75
N MET A 196 2.36 -10.70 -35.62
CA MET A 196 2.78 -9.98 -34.42
C MET A 196 2.54 -10.92 -33.21
N PRO A 197 3.57 -11.54 -32.64
CA PRO A 197 3.42 -12.41 -31.47
C PRO A 197 3.02 -11.62 -30.21
N LEU A 198 2.20 -12.21 -29.33
CA LEU A 198 1.82 -11.59 -28.04
C LEU A 198 3.03 -11.31 -27.14
N ALA A 199 4.09 -12.13 -27.26
CA ALA A 199 5.35 -11.97 -26.53
C ALA A 199 6.09 -10.64 -26.79
N GLU A 200 5.66 -9.88 -27.81
CA GLU A 200 6.18 -8.55 -28.17
C GLU A 200 5.20 -7.42 -27.78
N ASN A 201 4.53 -7.54 -26.63
CA ASN A 201 3.59 -6.56 -26.05
C ASN A 201 2.29 -6.31 -26.85
N GLY A 202 1.78 -7.34 -27.51
CA GLY A 202 0.49 -7.28 -28.21
C GLY A 202 -0.66 -7.73 -27.33
N PHE A 203 -1.82 -7.08 -27.46
CA PHE A 203 -3.07 -7.49 -26.80
C PHE A 203 -4.27 -7.24 -27.73
N PHE A 204 -5.39 -7.91 -27.46
CA PHE A 204 -6.63 -7.70 -28.21
C PHE A 204 -7.66 -6.96 -27.37
N VAL A 205 -8.42 -6.10 -28.05
CA VAL A 205 -9.62 -5.47 -27.52
C VAL A 205 -10.71 -5.49 -28.60
N SER A 206 -11.97 -5.55 -28.18
CA SER A 206 -13.12 -5.38 -29.07
C SER A 206 -13.69 -3.97 -28.95
N GLY A 207 -14.18 -3.44 -30.07
CA GLY A 207 -14.99 -2.23 -30.13
C GLY A 207 -16.24 -2.44 -31.00
N MET A 208 -17.00 -1.37 -31.26
CA MET A 208 -18.23 -1.44 -32.10
C MET A 208 -18.04 -2.18 -33.42
N ASP A 209 -16.93 -1.87 -34.10
CA ASP A 209 -16.70 -2.22 -35.50
C ASP A 209 -15.85 -3.50 -35.69
N GLY A 210 -15.44 -4.15 -34.60
CA GLY A 210 -14.72 -5.41 -34.61
C GLY A 210 -13.55 -5.48 -33.65
N PHE A 211 -12.49 -6.18 -34.09
CA PHE A 211 -11.37 -6.57 -33.25
C PHE A 211 -10.12 -5.74 -33.57
N TYR A 212 -9.48 -5.24 -32.52
CA TYR A 212 -8.28 -4.44 -32.59
C TYR A 212 -7.15 -5.14 -31.86
N TRP A 213 -6.01 -5.28 -32.54
CA TRP A 213 -4.74 -5.59 -31.92
C TRP A 213 -4.09 -4.29 -31.48
N TYR A 214 -3.61 -4.17 -30.25
CA TYR A 214 -2.88 -2.98 -29.82
C TYR A 214 -1.47 -3.32 -29.34
N GLN A 215 -0.56 -2.37 -29.56
CA GLN A 215 0.84 -2.48 -29.18
C GLN A 215 1.36 -1.13 -28.69
N ASP A 216 2.03 -1.16 -27.54
CA ASP A 216 2.73 -0.01 -26.99
C ASP A 216 4.15 0.08 -27.56
N MET A 217 4.46 1.19 -28.23
CA MET A 217 5.75 1.45 -28.86
C MET A 217 6.70 2.30 -28.01
N GLY A 218 6.31 2.65 -26.77
CA GLY A 218 7.08 3.54 -25.89
C GLY A 218 6.92 5.01 -26.26
N GLY A 219 5.79 5.60 -25.83
CA GLY A 219 5.36 6.97 -26.15
C GLY A 219 4.25 7.05 -27.22
N GLU A 220 3.86 5.92 -27.79
CA GLU A 220 2.73 5.83 -28.72
C GLU A 220 2.07 4.46 -28.62
N LEU A 221 0.76 4.44 -28.40
CA LEU A 221 -0.06 3.24 -28.41
C LEU A 221 -0.75 3.13 -29.78
N LEU A 222 -0.47 2.06 -30.52
CA LEU A 222 -1.02 1.82 -31.86
C LEU A 222 -2.07 0.72 -31.82
N PHE A 223 -3.22 0.94 -32.47
CA PHE A 223 -4.22 -0.10 -32.70
C PHE A 223 -4.33 -0.45 -34.18
N TYR A 224 -4.33 -1.75 -34.45
CA TYR A 224 -4.45 -2.36 -35.77
C TYR A 224 -5.79 -3.09 -35.86
N TYR A 225 -6.65 -2.63 -36.75
CA TYR A 225 -7.94 -3.26 -37.02
C TYR A 225 -7.77 -4.52 -37.86
N LEU A 226 -8.47 -5.59 -37.48
CA LEU A 226 -8.56 -6.80 -38.29
C LEU A 226 -9.56 -6.58 -39.44
N ASN A 227 -9.04 -6.38 -40.65
CA ASN A 227 -9.86 -6.41 -41.85
C ASN A 227 -10.13 -7.87 -42.26
N GLU A 228 -11.30 -8.39 -41.93
CA GLU A 228 -11.66 -9.80 -42.15
C GLU A 228 -11.76 -10.20 -43.64
N GLU A 229 -12.03 -9.25 -44.55
CA GLU A 229 -12.07 -9.53 -45.99
C GLU A 229 -10.68 -9.84 -46.56
N SER A 230 -9.67 -9.10 -46.09
CA SER A 230 -8.28 -9.23 -46.55
C SER A 230 -7.41 -10.08 -45.65
N GLY A 231 -7.82 -10.27 -44.39
CA GLY A 231 -7.03 -10.88 -43.34
C GLY A 231 -5.85 -10.05 -42.86
N GLN A 232 -5.81 -8.75 -43.16
CA GLN A 232 -4.72 -7.87 -42.80
C GLN A 232 -5.06 -7.02 -41.58
N PHE A 233 -4.05 -6.83 -40.73
CA PHE A 233 -4.07 -5.87 -39.62
C PHE A 233 -3.59 -4.52 -40.12
N THR A 234 -4.47 -3.53 -40.12
CA THR A 234 -4.17 -2.18 -40.60
C THR A 234 -4.20 -1.20 -39.44
N ALA A 235 -3.11 -0.45 -39.24
CA ALA A 235 -3.06 0.60 -38.23
C ALA A 235 -4.20 1.60 -38.47
N GLN A 236 -5.03 1.81 -37.46
CA GLN A 236 -6.22 2.66 -37.53
C GLN A 236 -6.19 3.76 -36.47
N ILE A 237 -5.64 3.46 -35.30
CA ILE A 237 -5.55 4.40 -34.18
C ILE A 237 -4.10 4.57 -33.78
N SER A 238 -3.72 5.82 -33.57
CA SER A 238 -2.47 6.21 -32.93
C SER A 238 -2.82 7.11 -31.75
N PHE A 239 -2.42 6.68 -30.56
CA PHE A 239 -2.58 7.42 -29.33
C PHE A 239 -1.19 7.79 -28.79
N PRO A 240 -0.70 9.00 -29.08
CA PRO A 240 0.55 9.47 -28.50
C PRO A 240 0.35 9.75 -27.01
N TYR A 241 1.33 9.35 -26.20
CA TYR A 241 1.39 9.68 -24.78
C TYR A 241 2.82 10.05 -24.43
N ASP A 242 3.02 10.87 -23.39
CA ASP A 242 4.37 11.22 -22.98
C ASP A 242 4.98 10.04 -22.22
N GLY A 243 6.15 9.56 -22.65
CA GLY A 243 6.83 8.43 -22.02
C GLY A 243 7.20 8.67 -20.57
N ASP A 244 7.33 9.95 -20.16
CA ASP A 244 7.53 10.36 -18.76
C ASP A 244 6.22 10.36 -17.94
N GLU A 245 5.04 10.30 -18.58
CA GLU A 245 3.72 10.15 -17.93
C GLU A 245 3.42 8.67 -17.60
N ALA A 246 4.24 7.99 -16.79
CA ALA A 246 3.91 6.69 -16.17
C ALA A 246 3.06 5.71 -17.04
N GLY A 247 3.46 5.47 -18.29
CA GLY A 247 2.97 4.41 -19.20
C GLY A 247 1.46 4.33 -19.50
N ILE A 248 1.13 3.42 -20.41
CA ILE A 248 -0.23 2.88 -20.55
C ILE A 248 -0.45 1.86 -19.42
N LEU A 249 -1.47 2.09 -18.60
CA LEU A 249 -1.81 1.19 -17.50
C LEU A 249 -2.76 0.09 -17.98
N GLN A 250 -3.90 0.48 -18.56
CA GLN A 250 -4.93 -0.45 -19.02
C GLN A 250 -5.69 0.10 -20.24
N VAL A 251 -6.21 -0.82 -21.05
CA VAL A 251 -7.05 -0.54 -22.21
C VAL A 251 -8.33 -1.37 -22.10
N PHE A 252 -9.49 -0.71 -22.15
CA PHE A 252 -10.79 -1.37 -22.08
C PHE A 252 -11.57 -1.17 -23.38
N GLY A 253 -12.16 -2.26 -23.87
CA GLY A 253 -13.11 -2.21 -24.97
C GLY A 253 -14.48 -1.79 -24.47
N ALA A 254 -15.15 -0.90 -25.19
CA ALA A 254 -16.55 -0.58 -24.98
C ALA A 254 -17.31 -0.57 -26.31
N LEU A 255 -18.63 -0.42 -26.24
CA LEU A 255 -19.48 -0.42 -27.42
C LEU A 255 -19.08 0.68 -28.40
N ASP A 256 -18.91 1.92 -27.93
CA ASP A 256 -18.75 3.09 -28.81
C ASP A 256 -17.34 3.71 -28.81
N CYS A 257 -16.49 3.35 -27.84
CA CYS A 257 -15.11 3.86 -27.75
C CYS A 257 -14.14 2.85 -27.14
N ILE A 258 -12.84 3.15 -27.25
CA ILE A 258 -11.79 2.43 -26.53
C ILE A 258 -11.32 3.31 -25.37
N TRP A 259 -11.41 2.79 -24.15
CA TRP A 259 -10.92 3.48 -22.96
C TRP A 259 -9.43 3.21 -22.77
N ILE A 260 -8.68 4.27 -22.51
CA ILE A 260 -7.23 4.21 -22.31
C ILE A 260 -6.92 4.87 -20.97
N ALA A 261 -6.50 4.07 -19.99
CA ALA A 261 -6.02 4.54 -18.71
C ALA A 261 -4.50 4.70 -18.76
N THR A 262 -4.03 5.92 -18.54
CA THR A 262 -2.60 6.25 -18.36
C THR A 262 -2.31 6.51 -16.88
N GLY A 263 -1.05 6.63 -16.49
CA GLY A 263 -0.69 7.03 -15.12
C GLY A 263 -1.26 8.37 -14.66
N GLN A 264 -1.71 9.25 -15.56
CA GLN A 264 -2.19 10.59 -15.21
C GLN A 264 -3.65 10.88 -15.54
N SER A 265 -4.21 10.22 -16.56
CA SER A 265 -5.54 10.54 -17.08
C SER A 265 -6.23 9.31 -17.68
N LEU A 266 -7.56 9.40 -17.74
CA LEU A 266 -8.42 8.48 -18.47
C LEU A 266 -8.86 9.15 -19.78
N TYR A 267 -8.74 8.42 -20.87
CA TYR A 267 -9.14 8.85 -22.20
C TYR A 267 -10.19 7.89 -22.76
N CYS A 268 -11.08 8.42 -23.60
CA CYS A 268 -11.98 7.64 -24.44
C CYS A 268 -11.64 7.99 -25.89
N TYR A 269 -11.32 6.96 -26.67
CA TYR A 269 -11.01 7.10 -28.09
C TYR A 269 -12.25 6.79 -28.90
N ASP A 270 -12.88 7.83 -29.44
CA ASP A 270 -14.04 7.70 -30.31
C ASP A 270 -13.63 7.05 -31.63
N LEU A 271 -14.21 5.88 -31.93
CA LEU A 271 -13.89 5.09 -33.13
C LEU A 271 -14.47 5.70 -34.41
N GLN A 272 -15.52 6.53 -34.32
CA GLN A 272 -16.17 7.18 -35.45
C GLN A 272 -15.44 8.47 -35.84
N GLU A 273 -15.13 9.33 -34.86
CA GLU A 273 -14.46 10.62 -35.07
C GLU A 273 -12.92 10.48 -35.15
N ASN A 274 -12.39 9.34 -34.72
CA ASN A 274 -10.97 9.00 -34.74
C ASN A 274 -10.11 10.03 -33.98
N THR A 275 -10.59 10.45 -32.79
CA THR A 275 -9.92 11.41 -31.92
C THR A 275 -9.94 10.96 -30.47
N PRO A 276 -8.82 11.03 -29.74
CA PRO A 276 -8.83 10.80 -28.31
C PRO A 276 -9.42 12.00 -27.57
N GLU A 277 -10.38 11.74 -26.69
CA GLU A 277 -10.91 12.70 -25.74
C GLU A 277 -10.37 12.41 -24.34
N LYS A 278 -9.78 13.42 -23.69
CA LYS A 278 -9.41 13.33 -22.28
C LYS A 278 -10.66 13.48 -21.44
N ILE A 279 -11.03 12.42 -20.72
CA ILE A 279 -12.25 12.37 -19.91
C ILE A 279 -12.00 12.96 -18.52
N LEU A 280 -10.89 12.58 -17.90
CA LEU A 280 -10.49 13.10 -16.59
C LEU A 280 -9.00 12.97 -16.36
N SER A 281 -8.50 13.71 -15.37
CA SER A 281 -7.17 13.53 -14.79
C SER A 281 -7.30 12.97 -13.39
N TRP A 282 -6.50 11.96 -13.05
CA TRP A 282 -6.59 11.25 -11.78
C TRP A 282 -6.36 12.16 -10.57
N LYS A 283 -5.41 13.10 -10.71
CA LYS A 283 -5.06 14.11 -9.68
C LYS A 283 -5.99 15.32 -9.64
N ASN A 284 -7.04 15.39 -10.47
CA ASN A 284 -8.01 16.48 -10.40
C ASN A 284 -8.64 16.51 -8.99
N PRO A 285 -8.80 17.67 -8.32
CA PRO A 285 -9.32 17.75 -6.96
C PRO A 285 -10.72 17.14 -6.74
N TYR A 286 -11.54 17.09 -7.79
CA TYR A 286 -12.88 16.48 -7.77
C TYR A 286 -12.88 15.00 -8.14
N ILE A 287 -11.75 14.46 -8.63
CA ILE A 287 -11.56 13.04 -8.94
C ILE A 287 -10.72 12.39 -7.84
N ASN A 288 -9.45 12.78 -7.75
CA ASN A 288 -8.52 12.42 -6.69
C ASN A 288 -8.45 10.89 -6.46
N LEU A 289 -8.24 10.16 -7.57
CA LEU A 289 -8.13 8.70 -7.65
C LEU A 289 -6.72 8.32 -8.14
N ASP A 290 -6.40 7.02 -8.09
CA ASP A 290 -5.16 6.47 -8.64
C ASP A 290 -5.49 5.54 -9.80
N GLY A 291 -5.04 5.88 -11.01
CA GLY A 291 -5.25 5.06 -12.20
C GLY A 291 -4.54 3.71 -12.11
N GLY A 292 -3.47 3.59 -11.31
CA GLY A 292 -2.71 2.35 -11.11
C GLY A 292 -3.54 1.23 -10.50
N ASP A 293 -4.52 1.59 -9.67
CA ASP A 293 -5.40 0.64 -8.98
C ASP A 293 -6.66 0.29 -9.81
N LEU A 294 -6.87 0.94 -10.97
CA LEU A 294 -8.07 0.71 -11.77
C LEU A 294 -8.09 -0.74 -12.27
N ARG A 295 -9.17 -1.46 -11.97
CA ARG A 295 -9.37 -2.85 -12.40
C ARG A 295 -10.39 -2.95 -13.52
N LEU A 296 -11.50 -2.23 -13.39
CA LEU A 296 -12.64 -2.34 -14.30
C LEU A 296 -13.33 -1.00 -14.48
N LEU A 297 -13.86 -0.79 -15.68
CA LEU A 297 -14.65 0.37 -16.07
C LEU A 297 -15.93 -0.11 -16.75
N GLY A 298 -17.04 0.58 -16.47
CA GLY A 298 -18.27 0.48 -17.24
C GLY A 298 -19.16 1.70 -17.05
N GLU A 299 -20.40 1.61 -17.51
CA GLU A 299 -21.39 2.68 -17.42
C GLU A 299 -22.66 2.17 -16.73
N ASN A 300 -23.22 3.01 -15.86
CA ASN A 300 -24.48 2.72 -15.19
C ASN A 300 -25.69 3.12 -16.06
N SER A 301 -26.90 2.88 -15.55
CA SER A 301 -28.13 3.16 -16.30
C SER A 301 -28.39 4.65 -16.58
N LEU A 302 -27.67 5.54 -15.90
CA LEU A 302 -27.70 7.00 -16.05
C LEU A 302 -26.63 7.52 -17.01
N GLY A 303 -25.73 6.66 -17.51
CA GLY A 303 -24.59 7.04 -18.34
C GLY A 303 -23.42 7.63 -17.55
N GLU A 304 -23.37 7.38 -16.24
CA GLU A 304 -22.24 7.74 -15.38
C GLU A 304 -21.19 6.63 -15.44
N LEU A 305 -19.91 6.99 -15.35
CA LEU A 305 -18.84 5.99 -15.37
C LEU A 305 -18.74 5.32 -14.01
N VAL A 306 -18.74 3.99 -14.00
CA VAL A 306 -18.50 3.19 -12.80
C VAL A 306 -17.10 2.59 -12.92
N LEU A 307 -16.25 2.93 -11.97
CA LEU A 307 -14.88 2.46 -11.86
C LEU A 307 -14.76 1.55 -10.65
N LEU A 308 -14.21 0.35 -10.85
CA LEU A 308 -13.80 -0.52 -9.75
C LEU A 308 -12.28 -0.51 -9.65
N PHE A 309 -11.79 -0.23 -8.46
CA PHE A 309 -10.39 -0.25 -8.11
C PHE A 309 -10.08 -1.49 -7.30
N GLN A 310 -8.89 -2.05 -7.47
CA GLN A 310 -8.39 -3.19 -6.73
C GLN A 310 -7.08 -2.82 -6.03
N LYS A 311 -7.09 -2.97 -4.71
CA LYS A 311 -5.90 -2.80 -3.87
C LYS A 311 -5.58 -4.13 -3.21
N ILE A 312 -4.32 -4.55 -3.28
CA ILE A 312 -3.84 -5.77 -2.63
C ILE A 312 -2.85 -5.34 -1.55
N ASP A 313 -3.09 -5.75 -0.31
CA ASP A 313 -2.15 -5.49 0.77
C ASP A 313 -1.00 -6.51 0.81
N ALA A 314 -0.02 -6.28 1.67
CA ALA A 314 1.15 -7.14 1.82
C ALA A 314 0.81 -8.57 2.31
N SER A 315 -0.37 -8.77 2.91
CA SER A 315 -0.85 -10.10 3.32
C SER A 315 -1.55 -10.85 2.19
N GLY A 316 -1.73 -10.21 1.03
CA GLY A 316 -2.49 -10.71 -0.11
C GLY A 316 -4.00 -10.49 0.03
N PHE A 317 -4.46 -9.76 1.04
CA PHE A 317 -5.87 -9.38 1.16
C PHE A 317 -6.20 -8.33 0.11
N THR A 318 -7.29 -8.54 -0.61
CA THR A 318 -7.73 -7.64 -1.68
C THR A 318 -8.92 -6.79 -1.22
N LEU A 319 -8.77 -5.47 -1.30
CA LEU A 319 -9.84 -4.50 -1.12
C LEU A 319 -10.31 -3.99 -2.49
N TYR A 320 -11.62 -3.82 -2.63
CA TYR A 320 -12.20 -3.18 -3.81
C TYR A 320 -12.82 -1.83 -3.42
N GLU A 321 -12.69 -0.84 -4.29
CA GLU A 321 -13.35 0.46 -4.11
C GLU A 321 -14.14 0.78 -5.38
N LYS A 322 -15.38 1.24 -5.22
CA LYS A 322 -16.23 1.71 -6.33
C LYS A 322 -16.14 3.23 -6.39
N ALA A 323 -15.94 3.79 -7.57
CA ALA A 323 -16.15 5.20 -7.83
C ALA A 323 -17.18 5.37 -8.95
N VAL A 324 -18.14 6.29 -8.75
CA VAL A 324 -19.05 6.74 -9.79
C VAL A 324 -18.63 8.15 -10.21
N ILE A 325 -18.34 8.33 -11.50
CA ILE A 325 -17.97 9.62 -12.07
C ILE A 325 -19.22 10.21 -12.73
N SER A 326 -19.62 11.37 -12.22
CA SER A 326 -20.71 12.17 -12.77
C SER A 326 -20.17 13.53 -13.23
N TRP A 327 -20.94 14.24 -14.05
CA TRP A 327 -20.60 15.60 -14.48
C TRP A 327 -21.43 16.60 -13.69
N ALA A 328 -20.75 17.48 -12.97
CA ALA A 328 -21.37 18.51 -12.15
C ALA A 328 -20.91 19.91 -12.56
N ASP A 329 -21.76 20.91 -12.31
CA ASP A 329 -21.38 22.31 -12.48
C ASP A 329 -20.33 22.68 -11.41
N GLU A 330 -19.17 23.15 -11.86
CA GLU A 330 -18.03 23.48 -10.99
C GLU A 330 -18.40 24.46 -9.87
N GLY A 331 -19.30 25.42 -10.13
CA GLY A 331 -19.77 26.39 -9.15
C GLY A 331 -20.63 25.82 -8.04
N LEU A 332 -21.13 24.59 -8.23
CA LEU A 332 -21.90 23.82 -7.24
C LEU A 332 -21.05 22.82 -6.47
N LEU A 333 -19.80 22.58 -6.90
CA LEU A 333 -18.88 21.71 -6.18
C LEU A 333 -18.27 22.42 -4.96
N PRO A 334 -17.89 21.66 -3.90
CA PRO A 334 -17.21 22.21 -2.74
C PRO A 334 -15.93 22.93 -3.13
N GLN A 335 -15.80 24.19 -2.72
CA GLN A 335 -14.58 24.99 -2.90
C GLN A 335 -13.73 24.81 -1.65
N LYS A 336 -12.66 24.00 -1.77
CA LYS A 336 -11.82 23.60 -0.65
C LYS A 336 -10.63 24.56 -0.49
N GLU A 337 -10.27 24.85 0.75
CA GLU A 337 -9.05 25.58 1.10
C GLU A 337 -7.84 24.65 1.00
N THR A 338 -6.79 25.07 0.29
CA THR A 338 -5.58 24.28 0.12
C THR A 338 -4.70 24.29 1.36
N ILE A 339 -4.28 23.10 1.80
CA ILE A 339 -3.32 22.84 2.87
C ILE A 339 -2.10 22.17 2.23
N THR A 340 -0.89 22.56 2.63
CA THR A 340 0.34 21.98 2.07
C THR A 340 0.97 20.98 3.02
N LEU A 341 1.34 19.80 2.51
CA LEU A 341 2.08 18.78 3.25
C LEU A 341 3.43 18.53 2.59
N GLY A 342 4.51 18.89 3.29
CA GLY A 342 5.87 18.58 2.88
C GLY A 342 6.20 17.12 3.10
N THR A 343 6.57 16.37 2.05
CA THR A 343 6.95 14.96 2.15
C THR A 343 8.38 14.73 1.70
N MET A 344 9.04 13.71 2.27
CA MET A 344 10.42 13.37 1.98
C MET A 344 10.47 12.26 0.93
N LEU A 345 11.12 12.52 -0.21
CA LEU A 345 11.37 11.48 -1.21
C LEU A 345 12.68 10.74 -0.88
N ILE A 346 12.60 9.44 -0.60
CA ILE A 346 13.78 8.59 -0.40
C ILE A 346 13.94 7.74 -1.66
N ASN A 347 15.11 7.79 -2.31
CA ASN A 347 15.37 7.13 -3.60
C ASN A 347 14.36 7.48 -4.70
N GLY A 348 13.86 8.73 -4.70
CA GLY A 348 12.91 9.22 -5.69
C GLY A 348 11.48 8.70 -5.55
N GLN A 349 11.14 8.03 -4.43
CA GLN A 349 9.79 7.57 -4.14
C GLN A 349 9.26 8.22 -2.85
N PRO A 350 7.97 8.60 -2.80
CA PRO A 350 7.30 8.93 -1.55
C PRO A 350 7.30 7.72 -0.62
N THR A 351 7.21 7.95 0.68
CA THR A 351 6.79 6.89 1.61
C THR A 351 5.40 6.41 1.17
N ALA A 352 5.30 5.13 0.79
CA ALA A 352 4.21 4.58 -0.04
C ALA A 352 2.78 4.81 0.51
N ASP A 353 2.63 5.16 1.78
CA ASP A 353 1.34 5.28 2.46
C ASP A 353 0.80 6.72 2.59
N VAL A 354 1.61 7.75 2.30
CA VAL A 354 1.20 9.16 2.49
C VAL A 354 0.24 9.64 1.41
N GLU A 355 0.51 9.29 0.14
CA GLU A 355 -0.33 9.75 -0.97
C GLU A 355 -1.75 9.21 -0.87
N GLU A 356 -1.90 7.93 -0.53
CA GLU A 356 -3.20 7.31 -0.38
C GLU A 356 -3.97 7.90 0.82
N THR A 357 -3.28 8.18 1.92
CA THR A 357 -3.88 8.84 3.09
C THR A 357 -4.34 10.27 2.76
N VAL A 358 -3.54 11.03 2.00
CA VAL A 358 -3.93 12.36 1.49
C VAL A 358 -5.13 12.25 0.55
N ARG A 359 -5.15 11.27 -0.36
CA ARG A 359 -6.29 11.05 -1.25
C ARG A 359 -7.57 10.76 -0.47
N GLN A 360 -7.50 9.98 0.60
CA GLN A 360 -8.66 9.70 1.46
C GLN A 360 -9.17 10.96 2.15
N PHE A 361 -8.28 11.72 2.79
CA PHE A 361 -8.68 12.98 3.42
C PHE A 361 -9.31 13.94 2.42
N ASN A 362 -8.72 14.07 1.23
CA ASN A 362 -9.23 14.95 0.18
C ASN A 362 -10.60 14.52 -0.36
N ARG A 363 -10.93 13.23 -0.31
CA ARG A 363 -12.28 12.71 -0.60
C ARG A 363 -13.24 12.99 0.56
N TYR A 364 -12.80 12.77 1.79
CA TYR A 364 -13.59 12.93 3.02
C TYR A 364 -13.95 14.39 3.32
N SER A 365 -12.95 15.28 3.26
CA SER A 365 -13.06 16.66 3.66
C SER A 365 -13.86 17.48 2.64
N GLN A 366 -14.89 18.18 3.11
CA GLN A 366 -15.66 19.12 2.28
C GLN A 366 -15.08 20.54 2.28
N LYS A 367 -14.16 20.84 3.20
CA LYS A 367 -13.61 22.19 3.41
C LYS A 367 -12.14 22.32 3.02
N TYR A 368 -11.35 21.26 3.13
CA TYR A 368 -9.89 21.33 2.95
C TYR A 368 -9.40 20.33 1.90
N PHE A 369 -8.37 20.72 1.15
CA PHE A 369 -7.66 19.89 0.19
C PHE A 369 -6.17 19.94 0.48
N VAL A 370 -5.55 18.80 0.73
CA VAL A 370 -4.12 18.66 0.97
C VAL A 370 -3.38 18.47 -0.36
N GLU A 371 -2.43 19.35 -0.62
CA GLU A 371 -1.49 19.28 -1.72
C GLU A 371 -0.11 18.85 -1.20
N LEU A 372 0.52 17.90 -1.88
CA LEU A 372 1.84 17.39 -1.52
C LEU A 372 2.93 18.30 -2.10
N VAL A 373 3.90 18.64 -1.26
CA VAL A 373 5.12 19.36 -1.64
C VAL A 373 6.31 18.44 -1.37
N HIS A 374 6.97 17.99 -2.42
CA HIS A 374 8.06 17.03 -2.27
C HIS A 374 9.39 17.73 -1.99
N TYR A 375 10.02 17.35 -0.89
CA TYR A 375 11.42 17.62 -0.59
C TYR A 375 12.28 16.46 -1.06
N PHE A 376 13.44 16.79 -1.62
CA PHE A 376 14.50 15.83 -1.91
C PHE A 376 15.53 15.99 -0.79
N PRO A 377 15.37 15.28 0.34
CA PRO A 377 16.23 15.48 1.48
C PRO A 377 17.65 15.02 1.19
N ARG A 378 17.94 14.29 0.10
CA ARG A 378 19.29 13.85 -0.27
C ARG A 378 19.57 14.08 -1.75
N ASP A 379 20.79 14.50 -2.07
CA ASP A 379 21.27 14.53 -3.45
C ASP A 379 21.77 13.15 -3.90
N GLU A 380 22.25 13.05 -5.15
CA GLU A 380 22.78 11.81 -5.75
C GLU A 380 23.99 11.22 -4.98
N THR A 381 24.62 12.01 -4.09
CA THR A 381 25.75 11.58 -3.25
C THR A 381 25.32 11.15 -1.84
N GLY A 382 24.03 11.32 -1.51
CA GLY A 382 23.46 10.96 -0.22
C GLY A 382 23.56 12.05 0.85
N GLU A 383 24.02 13.26 0.51
CA GLU A 383 24.14 14.39 1.45
C GLU A 383 22.78 15.07 1.67
N ILE A 384 22.50 15.45 2.93
CA ILE A 384 21.20 16.03 3.29
C ILE A 384 21.06 17.44 2.68
N MET A 385 19.99 17.70 1.92
CA MET A 385 19.70 19.06 1.43
C MET A 385 19.26 19.99 2.57
N GLU A 386 20.06 21.01 2.85
CA GLU A 386 19.81 22.08 3.84
C GLU A 386 18.47 22.83 3.64
N ASN A 387 17.86 22.73 2.45
CA ASN A 387 16.69 23.51 2.08
C ASN A 387 15.48 23.29 3.00
N VAL A 388 15.20 22.06 3.45
CA VAL A 388 14.03 21.82 4.31
C VAL A 388 14.22 22.39 5.72
N TYR A 389 15.41 22.23 6.31
CA TYR A 389 15.72 22.83 7.61
C TYR A 389 15.68 24.37 7.54
N LEU A 390 16.20 24.96 6.45
CA LEU A 390 16.15 26.40 6.24
C LEU A 390 14.71 26.91 6.11
N ASP A 391 13.86 26.22 5.34
CA ASP A 391 12.45 26.56 5.20
C ASP A 391 11.73 26.48 6.56
N ILE A 392 11.99 25.43 7.35
CA ILE A 392 11.42 25.28 8.70
C ILE A 392 11.87 26.43 9.61
N LEU A 393 13.17 26.70 9.69
CA LEU A 393 13.73 27.75 10.55
C LEU A 393 13.29 29.16 10.14
N GLN A 394 13.01 29.39 8.86
CA GLN A 394 12.50 30.66 8.33
C GLN A 394 10.97 30.76 8.39
N GLY A 395 10.27 29.69 8.80
CA GLY A 395 8.81 29.61 8.79
C GLY A 395 8.20 29.57 7.38
N GLN A 396 8.98 29.18 6.37
CA GLN A 396 8.58 29.05 4.96
C GLN A 396 8.20 27.62 4.57
N ALA A 397 8.39 26.64 5.46
CA ALA A 397 7.97 25.26 5.24
C ALA A 397 6.44 25.15 5.01
N PRO A 398 5.97 24.07 4.38
CA PRO A 398 4.55 23.73 4.26
C PRO A 398 3.79 23.74 5.60
N ASP A 399 2.46 23.76 5.51
CA ASP A 399 1.58 23.80 6.69
C ASP A 399 1.79 22.59 7.62
N LEU A 400 1.97 21.42 7.01
CA LEU A 400 2.36 20.16 7.66
C LEU A 400 3.69 19.68 7.08
N ILE A 401 4.49 19.02 7.91
CA ILE A 401 5.83 18.54 7.55
C ILE A 401 5.93 17.08 7.97
N ASP A 402 6.28 16.21 7.02
CA ASP A 402 6.77 14.87 7.31
C ASP A 402 8.20 14.98 7.86
N VAL A 403 8.33 14.67 9.15
CA VAL A 403 9.58 14.76 9.89
C VAL A 403 10.25 13.39 10.06
N SER A 404 9.73 12.34 9.42
CA SER A 404 10.22 10.96 9.59
C SER A 404 11.70 10.79 9.21
N ALA A 405 12.22 11.65 8.32
CA ALA A 405 13.62 11.67 7.91
C ALA A 405 14.44 12.82 8.53
N LEU A 406 13.87 13.57 9.49
CA LEU A 406 14.47 14.77 10.06
C LEU A 406 14.91 14.56 11.51
N ASP A 407 16.02 15.22 11.84
CA ASP A 407 16.45 15.50 13.20
C ASP A 407 15.51 16.47 13.93
N VAL A 408 14.39 15.97 14.44
CA VAL A 408 13.41 16.78 15.19
C VAL A 408 13.97 17.29 16.52
N ALA A 409 14.89 16.54 17.14
CA ALA A 409 15.51 16.92 18.41
C ALA A 409 16.33 18.23 18.26
N SER A 410 17.02 18.43 17.13
CA SER A 410 17.73 19.69 16.81
C SER A 410 16.83 20.93 16.79
N LEU A 411 15.53 20.73 16.55
CA LEU A 411 14.53 21.77 16.36
C LEU A 411 13.68 22.01 17.62
N ALA A 412 13.85 21.20 18.67
CA ALA A 412 13.00 21.21 19.86
C ALA A 412 12.93 22.58 20.55
N ASP A 413 14.06 23.30 20.62
CA ASP A 413 14.17 24.62 21.25
C ASP A 413 13.87 25.79 20.31
N LYS A 414 13.56 25.53 19.04
CA LYS A 414 13.39 26.59 18.01
C LYS A 414 11.95 27.09 17.85
N GLU A 415 10.98 26.49 18.56
CA GLU A 415 9.54 26.83 18.48
C GLU A 415 8.99 26.82 17.03
N VAL A 416 9.59 26.00 16.15
CA VAL A 416 9.20 25.87 14.74
C VAL A 416 7.99 24.95 14.52
N PHE A 417 7.68 24.10 15.50
CA PHE A 417 6.53 23.21 15.47
C PHE A 417 5.44 23.68 16.44
N GLU A 418 4.21 23.67 15.96
CA GLU A 418 3.02 24.07 16.73
C GLU A 418 2.74 23.09 17.86
N ASP A 419 2.36 23.60 19.03
CA ASP A 419 1.82 22.80 20.13
C ASP A 419 0.38 22.36 19.80
N LEU A 420 0.19 21.05 19.70
CA LEU A 420 -1.06 20.41 19.27
C LEU A 420 -1.97 20.04 20.44
N GLU A 421 -1.50 20.10 21.69
CA GLU A 421 -2.31 19.78 22.88
C GLU A 421 -3.59 20.64 23.00
N PRO A 422 -3.58 21.96 22.68
CA PRO A 422 -4.80 22.78 22.64
C PRO A 422 -5.86 22.26 21.67
N TYR A 423 -5.46 21.76 20.50
CA TYR A 423 -6.39 21.30 19.47
C TYR A 423 -7.06 19.99 19.88
N LEU A 424 -6.31 19.08 20.51
CA LEU A 424 -6.86 17.83 21.07
C LEU A 424 -7.89 18.09 22.17
N LYS A 425 -7.70 19.14 22.96
CA LYS A 425 -8.63 19.51 24.03
C LYS A 425 -9.98 19.97 23.49
N ASP A 426 -9.98 20.65 22.36
CA ASP A 426 -11.18 21.20 21.73
C ASP A 426 -11.82 20.21 20.72
N SER A 427 -11.11 19.15 20.36
CA SER A 427 -11.58 18.09 19.46
C SER A 427 -12.73 17.26 20.04
N GLN A 428 -13.68 16.95 19.16
CA GLN A 428 -14.76 15.98 19.45
C GLN A 428 -14.47 14.58 18.87
N VAL A 429 -13.39 14.44 18.09
CA VAL A 429 -13.02 13.21 17.36
C VAL A 429 -11.99 12.39 18.15
N VAL A 430 -10.98 13.07 18.69
CA VAL A 430 -9.87 12.46 19.43
C VAL A 430 -9.45 13.35 20.59
N GLN A 431 -9.22 12.74 21.76
CA GLN A 431 -8.70 13.43 22.93
C GLN A 431 -7.36 12.81 23.32
N LYS A 432 -6.55 13.52 24.10
CA LYS A 432 -5.27 13.03 24.65
C LYS A 432 -5.38 11.64 25.25
N GLU A 433 -6.42 11.39 26.05
CA GLU A 433 -6.64 10.13 26.74
C GLU A 433 -6.93 8.97 25.77
N SER A 434 -7.31 9.27 24.53
CA SER A 434 -7.58 8.31 23.46
C SER A 434 -6.31 7.80 22.78
N ILE A 435 -5.16 8.42 23.00
CA ILE A 435 -3.87 8.05 22.37
C ILE A 435 -3.11 7.13 23.33
N LEU A 436 -2.50 6.05 22.81
CA LEU A 436 -1.61 5.16 23.57
C LEU A 436 -0.54 5.96 24.32
N GLU A 437 -0.23 5.56 25.55
CA GLU A 437 0.63 6.35 26.45
C GLU A 437 2.06 6.47 25.92
N ASN A 438 2.66 5.37 25.47
CA ASN A 438 3.97 5.39 24.84
C ASN A 438 3.98 6.28 23.58
N VAL A 439 2.96 6.21 22.72
CA VAL A 439 2.87 7.09 21.54
C VAL A 439 2.72 8.57 21.93
N TRP A 440 1.97 8.87 22.99
CA TRP A 440 1.84 10.23 23.51
C TRP A 440 3.18 10.78 24.00
N GLU A 441 3.96 9.96 24.71
CA GLU A 441 5.30 10.33 25.17
C GLU A 441 6.24 10.61 24.00
N GLU A 442 6.26 9.75 22.98
CA GLU A 442 7.06 9.96 21.76
C GLU A 442 6.59 11.17 20.94
N GLY A 443 5.33 11.57 21.08
CA GLY A 443 4.76 12.76 20.44
C GLY A 443 5.29 14.10 20.99
N GLN A 444 6.07 14.07 22.08
CA GLN A 444 6.57 15.27 22.75
C GLN A 444 7.93 15.71 22.21
N ILE A 445 7.99 16.94 21.71
CA ILE A 445 9.24 17.58 21.26
C ILE A 445 9.46 18.83 22.12
N GLY A 446 10.55 18.89 22.88
CA GLY A 446 10.80 20.04 23.78
C GLY A 446 9.71 20.23 24.84
N GLY A 447 9.13 19.12 25.34
CA GLY A 447 8.12 19.11 26.39
C GLY A 447 6.70 19.53 25.96
N LYS A 448 6.42 19.66 24.66
CA LYS A 448 5.09 19.93 24.10
C LYS A 448 4.70 18.88 23.08
N PHE A 449 3.41 18.57 22.97
CA PHE A 449 2.92 17.60 21.98
C PHE A 449 2.93 18.24 20.60
N ARG A 450 3.90 17.85 19.75
CA ARG A 450 4.22 18.50 18.47
C ARG A 450 4.33 17.52 17.31
N LEU A 451 4.22 16.23 17.60
CA LEU A 451 4.42 15.15 16.65
C LEU A 451 3.22 14.21 16.70
N VAL A 452 2.61 13.99 15.54
CA VAL A 452 1.54 13.02 15.34
C VAL A 452 2.12 11.80 14.65
N ILE A 453 1.99 10.65 15.32
CA ILE A 453 2.36 9.33 14.83
C ILE A 453 1.04 8.56 14.66
N PRO A 454 0.56 8.32 13.44
CA PRO A 454 -0.77 7.73 13.23
C PRO A 454 -0.74 6.20 13.32
N PHE A 455 0.37 5.57 12.93
CA PHE A 455 0.55 4.12 12.93
C PHE A 455 2.01 3.77 13.23
N PHE A 456 2.24 2.58 13.77
CA PHE A 456 3.60 2.11 14.06
C PHE A 456 3.72 0.59 13.94
N ARG A 457 4.95 0.12 13.76
CA ARG A 457 5.37 -1.28 13.89
C ARG A 457 6.33 -1.38 15.08
N VAL A 458 6.54 -2.60 15.55
CA VAL A 458 7.49 -2.89 16.62
C VAL A 458 8.64 -3.72 16.06
N ASN A 459 9.86 -3.27 16.33
CA ASN A 459 11.08 -4.02 16.11
C ASN A 459 11.63 -4.49 17.46
N THR A 460 12.04 -5.76 17.52
CA THR A 460 12.53 -6.38 18.75
C THR A 460 13.54 -7.48 18.44
N TYR A 461 14.47 -7.72 19.36
CA TYR A 461 15.35 -8.88 19.28
C TYR A 461 14.72 -10.09 19.96
N VAL A 462 14.72 -11.20 19.23
CA VAL A 462 14.43 -12.53 19.78
C VAL A 462 15.71 -13.33 19.98
N SER A 463 15.77 -14.09 21.07
CA SER A 463 16.92 -14.92 21.41
C SER A 463 16.68 -16.39 21.06
N HIS A 464 17.68 -17.03 20.44
CA HIS A 464 17.63 -18.44 20.02
C HIS A 464 17.53 -19.35 21.25
N ALA A 465 18.39 -19.12 22.25
CA ALA A 465 18.26 -19.74 23.57
C ALA A 465 17.47 -18.80 24.50
N PRO A 466 16.39 -19.27 25.16
CA PRO A 466 15.61 -18.42 26.06
C PRO A 466 16.44 -17.87 27.22
N ALA A 467 16.24 -16.60 27.56
CA ALA A 467 16.84 -15.94 28.72
C ALA A 467 15.75 -15.55 29.74
N PRO A 468 16.02 -15.52 31.06
CA PRO A 468 15.03 -15.09 32.03
C PRO A 468 14.53 -13.66 31.79
N GLY A 469 13.24 -13.41 32.03
CA GLY A 469 12.61 -12.08 31.89
C GLY A 469 12.42 -11.63 30.43
N GLN A 470 11.71 -10.51 30.24
CA GLN A 470 11.40 -9.93 28.91
C GLN A 470 12.32 -8.77 28.51
N GLY A 471 13.12 -8.25 29.44
CA GLY A 471 14.18 -7.28 29.18
C GLY A 471 15.52 -7.78 29.72
N TRP A 472 16.59 -7.03 29.45
CA TRP A 472 17.94 -7.35 29.94
C TRP A 472 18.79 -6.09 30.07
N THR A 473 19.67 -6.12 31.06
CA THR A 473 20.71 -5.10 31.25
C THR A 473 21.84 -5.26 30.23
N PHE A 474 22.71 -4.26 30.10
CA PHE A 474 23.94 -4.41 29.30
C PHE A 474 24.79 -5.59 29.76
N GLU A 475 24.91 -5.79 31.07
CA GLU A 475 25.66 -6.91 31.66
C GLU A 475 25.03 -8.27 31.30
N GLU A 476 23.71 -8.38 31.37
CA GLU A 476 23.01 -9.62 30.98
C GLU A 476 23.13 -9.90 29.48
N PHE A 477 23.07 -8.86 28.65
CA PHE A 477 23.28 -8.97 27.20
C PHE A 477 24.70 -9.45 26.86
N THR A 478 25.73 -8.88 27.49
CA THR A 478 27.12 -9.30 27.25
C THR A 478 27.43 -10.67 27.85
N GLN A 479 26.85 -10.99 29.01
CA GLN A 479 26.92 -12.32 29.61
C GLN A 479 26.25 -13.38 28.74
N TYR A 480 25.13 -13.07 28.11
CA TYR A 480 24.45 -13.97 27.18
C TYR A 480 25.39 -14.39 26.05
N ALA A 481 26.09 -13.45 25.43
CA ALA A 481 27.10 -13.78 24.42
C ALA A 481 28.30 -14.55 24.99
N ALA A 482 28.77 -14.20 26.19
CA ALA A 482 29.92 -14.86 26.82
C ALA A 482 29.68 -16.36 27.15
N VAL A 483 28.43 -16.75 27.39
CA VAL A 483 28.03 -18.16 27.58
C VAL A 483 28.02 -18.95 26.26
N HIS A 484 27.98 -18.25 25.12
CA HIS A 484 27.99 -18.80 23.77
C HIS A 484 29.21 -18.30 22.95
N PRO A 485 30.45 -18.54 23.40
CA PRO A 485 31.66 -17.89 22.87
C PRO A 485 32.10 -18.37 21.48
N ASP A 486 31.37 -19.31 20.86
CA ASP A 486 31.65 -19.80 19.51
C ASP A 486 30.54 -19.40 18.51
N THR A 487 29.53 -18.64 18.96
CA THR A 487 28.35 -18.27 18.17
C THR A 487 28.22 -16.74 18.11
N PRO A 488 28.17 -16.13 16.92
CA PRO A 488 27.94 -14.68 16.80
C PRO A 488 26.54 -14.29 17.31
N LEU A 489 26.39 -13.07 17.84
CA LEU A 489 25.09 -12.59 18.31
C LEU A 489 24.11 -12.39 17.16
N VAL A 490 24.53 -11.71 16.09
CA VAL A 490 23.69 -11.40 14.93
C VAL A 490 24.43 -11.72 13.64
N VAL A 491 23.71 -11.81 12.52
CA VAL A 491 24.35 -11.96 11.21
C VAL A 491 25.12 -10.68 10.88
N TYR A 492 26.30 -10.82 10.28
CA TYR A 492 27.23 -9.71 9.98
C TYR A 492 27.70 -8.91 11.19
N MET A 493 27.77 -9.55 12.36
CA MET A 493 28.17 -8.90 13.59
C MET A 493 29.42 -8.04 13.43
N SER A 494 29.26 -6.74 13.62
CA SER A 494 30.34 -5.74 13.66
C SER A 494 30.30 -4.98 14.99
N TYR A 495 31.41 -4.35 15.36
CA TYR A 495 31.46 -3.48 16.54
C TYR A 495 30.40 -2.38 16.49
N ARG A 496 30.15 -1.82 15.30
CA ARG A 496 29.10 -0.82 15.08
C ARG A 496 27.70 -1.38 15.33
N GLN A 497 27.40 -2.58 14.86
CA GLN A 497 26.11 -3.23 15.13
C GLN A 497 25.95 -3.56 16.62
N ALA A 498 26.97 -4.12 17.26
CA ALA A 498 26.93 -4.44 18.69
C ALA A 498 26.71 -3.19 19.56
N LEU A 499 27.40 -2.09 19.23
CA LEU A 499 27.18 -0.79 19.85
C LEU A 499 25.76 -0.27 19.57
N GLY A 500 25.25 -0.44 18.35
CA GLY A 500 23.90 0.01 17.97
C GLY A 500 22.82 -0.70 18.78
N ILE A 501 22.95 -2.03 18.95
CA ILE A 501 22.04 -2.82 19.80
C ILE A 501 22.14 -2.35 21.25
N ALA A 502 23.35 -2.26 21.79
CA ALA A 502 23.56 -1.94 23.20
C ALA A 502 23.20 -0.50 23.57
N LEU A 503 23.39 0.48 22.68
CA LEU A 503 23.18 1.88 23.02
C LEU A 503 21.80 2.41 22.65
N PHE A 504 20.98 1.64 21.93
CA PHE A 504 19.64 2.06 21.50
C PHE A 504 18.79 2.60 22.65
N ALA A 505 18.59 1.81 23.72
CA ALA A 505 17.87 2.22 24.92
C ALA A 505 18.78 2.89 25.97
N GLY A 506 20.07 3.00 25.67
CA GLY A 506 21.12 3.22 26.67
C GLY A 506 21.80 4.58 26.63
N MET A 507 21.72 5.29 25.50
CA MET A 507 22.53 6.49 25.29
C MET A 507 22.24 7.60 26.32
N ASP A 508 21.01 7.72 26.82
CA ASP A 508 20.62 8.70 27.86
C ASP A 508 21.30 8.43 29.22
N SER A 509 21.84 7.23 29.44
CA SER A 509 22.67 6.98 30.63
C SER A 509 24.01 7.69 30.58
N PHE A 510 24.46 8.07 29.39
CA PHE A 510 25.74 8.72 29.16
C PHE A 510 25.60 10.18 28.72
N VAL A 511 24.40 10.61 28.29
CA VAL A 511 24.13 11.96 27.81
C VAL A 511 22.91 12.57 28.49
N ASP A 512 23.11 13.73 29.12
CA ASP A 512 22.09 14.61 29.65
C ASP A 512 21.88 15.75 28.63
N TYR A 513 20.89 15.56 27.75
CA TYR A 513 20.57 16.50 26.68
C TYR A 513 20.05 17.84 27.22
N GLU A 514 19.25 17.84 28.29
CA GLU A 514 18.72 19.06 28.90
C GLU A 514 19.84 19.99 29.40
N ARG A 515 20.93 19.41 29.93
CA ARG A 515 22.08 20.18 30.44
C ARG A 515 23.22 20.28 29.43
N GLY A 516 23.11 19.64 28.27
CA GLY A 516 24.19 19.52 27.30
C GLY A 516 25.46 18.91 27.89
N LYS A 517 25.33 17.87 28.71
CA LYS A 517 26.45 17.19 29.41
C LYS A 517 26.51 15.72 29.03
N CYS A 518 27.71 15.15 29.07
CA CYS A 518 27.90 13.71 28.91
C CYS A 518 28.93 13.16 29.90
N ASN A 519 28.90 11.85 30.14
CA ASN A 519 29.86 11.13 30.97
C ASN A 519 30.20 9.75 30.37
N PHE A 520 31.05 9.73 29.35
CA PHE A 520 31.61 8.51 28.75
C PHE A 520 32.86 8.01 29.46
N THR A 521 33.42 8.79 30.39
CA THR A 521 34.56 8.36 31.24
C THR A 521 34.13 7.51 32.43
N ASP A 522 32.83 7.21 32.56
CA ASP A 522 32.33 6.34 33.61
C ASP A 522 32.84 4.90 33.44
N ALA A 523 33.01 4.20 34.56
CA ALA A 523 33.48 2.82 34.55
C ALA A 523 32.52 1.89 33.80
N SER A 524 31.21 2.17 33.82
CA SER A 524 30.20 1.40 33.10
C SER A 524 30.39 1.43 31.59
N PHE A 525 30.72 2.58 31.00
CA PHE A 525 30.95 2.69 29.56
C PHE A 525 32.25 2.00 29.12
N SER A 526 33.30 2.10 29.94
CA SER A 526 34.56 1.40 29.69
C SER A 526 34.39 -0.13 29.74
N ALA A 527 33.56 -0.62 30.68
CA ALA A 527 33.20 -2.04 30.76
C ALA A 527 32.44 -2.47 29.51
N LEU A 528 31.42 -1.72 29.09
CA LEU A 528 30.64 -1.99 27.88
C LEU A 528 31.53 -2.12 26.64
N LEU A 529 32.45 -1.17 26.40
CA LEU A 529 33.37 -1.24 25.26
C LEU A 529 34.24 -2.50 25.31
N THR A 530 34.76 -2.84 26.50
CA THR A 530 35.61 -4.02 26.69
C THR A 530 34.83 -5.31 26.42
N GLU A 531 33.61 -5.40 26.91
CA GLU A 531 32.73 -6.56 26.71
C GLU A 531 32.32 -6.72 25.25
N ILE A 532 31.94 -5.63 24.57
CA ILE A 532 31.67 -5.63 23.12
C ILE A 532 32.91 -6.08 22.34
N ARG A 533 34.10 -5.60 22.73
CA ARG A 533 35.34 -6.00 22.07
C ARG A 533 35.52 -7.51 22.13
N ASP A 534 35.42 -8.08 23.32
CA ASP A 534 35.69 -9.50 23.57
C ASP A 534 34.64 -10.39 22.89
N MET A 535 33.38 -9.95 22.89
CA MET A 535 32.25 -10.59 22.22
C MET A 535 32.38 -10.61 20.68
N CYS A 536 32.84 -9.52 20.06
CA CYS A 536 32.93 -9.39 18.60
C CYS A 536 34.24 -9.95 17.99
N MET A 537 35.09 -10.60 18.78
CA MET A 537 36.32 -11.27 18.27
C MET A 537 36.00 -12.44 17.32
N ILE A 538 34.76 -12.91 17.32
CA ILE A 538 34.24 -13.94 16.41
C ILE A 538 33.74 -13.23 15.15
N GLN A 539 34.60 -13.10 14.14
CA GLN A 539 34.16 -12.62 12.83
C GLN A 539 33.36 -13.72 12.11
N THR A 540 32.16 -13.38 11.64
CA THR A 540 31.56 -14.14 10.55
C THR A 540 32.51 -13.98 9.34
N GLY A 541 32.93 -15.10 8.74
CA GLY A 541 33.83 -15.04 7.57
C GLY A 541 33.23 -14.19 6.44
N PRO A 542 34.03 -13.78 5.44
CA PRO A 542 33.49 -13.03 4.31
C PRO A 542 32.45 -13.89 3.59
N MET A 543 31.21 -13.41 3.52
CA MET A 543 30.15 -14.00 2.69
C MET A 543 29.86 -13.10 1.49
N GLU A 544 29.40 -13.71 0.41
CA GLU A 544 29.10 -13.07 -0.88
C GLU A 544 28.04 -11.97 -0.72
N ASP A 545 28.10 -10.94 -1.56
CA ASP A 545 27.30 -9.69 -1.50
C ASP A 545 25.78 -9.88 -1.68
N SER A 546 25.26 -11.12 -1.65
CA SER A 546 23.89 -11.47 -2.08
C SER A 546 23.16 -12.46 -1.15
N VAL A 547 23.31 -12.34 0.17
CA VAL A 547 22.53 -13.14 1.12
C VAL A 547 21.11 -12.58 1.23
N MET A 548 20.10 -13.42 0.97
CA MET A 548 18.68 -13.06 1.01
C MET A 548 18.10 -13.15 2.44
N VAL A 549 16.96 -12.49 2.70
CA VAL A 549 16.32 -12.45 4.04
C VAL A 549 15.99 -13.86 4.56
N GLU A 550 15.58 -14.76 3.66
CA GLU A 550 15.26 -16.16 3.97
C GLU A 550 16.48 -16.94 4.51
N GLU A 551 17.69 -16.55 4.10
CA GLU A 551 18.93 -17.16 4.58
C GLU A 551 19.26 -16.71 6.02
N PHE A 552 18.88 -15.49 6.44
CA PHE A 552 19.05 -15.05 7.83
C PHE A 552 18.15 -15.80 8.80
N GLN A 553 16.90 -16.06 8.40
CA GLN A 553 15.96 -16.82 9.20
C GLN A 553 16.46 -18.26 9.41
N ALA A 554 16.93 -18.91 8.34
CA ALA A 554 17.48 -20.26 8.43
C ALA A 554 18.69 -20.31 9.38
N LEU A 555 19.60 -19.33 9.30
CA LEU A 555 20.76 -19.24 10.20
C LEU A 555 20.34 -19.10 11.67
N PHE A 556 19.30 -18.32 11.98
CA PHE A 556 18.78 -18.20 13.34
C PHE A 556 18.12 -19.50 13.81
N GLU A 557 17.30 -20.15 12.98
CA GLU A 557 16.66 -21.42 13.32
C GLU A 557 17.65 -22.57 13.53
N GLU A 558 18.76 -22.59 12.78
CA GLU A 558 19.87 -23.54 12.94
C GLU A 558 20.77 -23.24 14.15
N GLY A 559 20.57 -22.10 14.82
CA GLY A 559 21.38 -21.66 15.96
C GLY A 559 22.78 -21.16 15.56
N ALA A 560 22.97 -20.75 14.30
CA ALA A 560 24.21 -20.16 13.81
C ALA A 560 24.41 -18.71 14.30
N VAL A 561 23.34 -18.06 14.75
CA VAL A 561 23.35 -16.76 15.44
C VAL A 561 22.48 -16.83 16.70
N LEU A 562 22.78 -16.00 17.70
CA LEU A 562 22.08 -16.02 18.98
C LEU A 562 20.82 -15.15 19.00
N LEU A 563 20.78 -14.09 18.20
CA LEU A 563 19.73 -13.07 18.14
C LEU A 563 19.28 -12.81 16.70
N GLN A 564 18.00 -12.54 16.55
CA GLN A 564 17.40 -12.06 15.31
C GLN A 564 16.55 -10.83 15.61
N GLU A 565 16.72 -9.75 14.84
CA GLU A 565 15.78 -8.63 14.87
C GLU A 565 14.56 -9.02 14.04
N ILE A 566 13.39 -8.92 14.65
CA ILE A 566 12.11 -9.15 14.00
C ILE A 566 11.30 -7.85 14.04
N SER A 567 10.53 -7.61 12.98
CA SER A 567 9.61 -6.48 12.87
C SER A 567 8.21 -7.00 12.64
N PHE A 568 7.23 -6.46 13.35
CA PHE A 568 5.83 -6.83 13.18
C PHE A 568 4.91 -5.64 13.42
N GLY A 569 3.78 -5.61 12.71
CA GLY A 569 2.77 -4.55 12.86
C GLY A 569 1.33 -5.07 12.90
N SER A 570 1.14 -6.37 13.05
CA SER A 570 -0.19 -6.97 13.25
C SER A 570 -0.19 -8.05 14.33
N THR A 571 -1.38 -8.38 14.83
CA THR A 571 -1.55 -9.45 15.82
C THR A 571 -1.28 -10.81 15.18
N GLU A 572 -1.74 -10.99 13.94
CA GLU A 572 -1.57 -12.22 13.16
C GLU A 572 -0.09 -12.50 12.89
N GLU A 573 0.66 -11.50 12.44
CA GLU A 573 2.12 -11.59 12.24
C GLU A 573 2.83 -11.93 13.55
N PHE A 574 2.49 -11.26 14.65
CA PHE A 574 3.05 -11.58 15.97
C PHE A 574 2.77 -13.04 16.38
N LEU A 575 1.54 -13.52 16.24
CA LEU A 575 1.17 -14.88 16.64
C LEU A 575 1.87 -15.94 15.79
N LEU A 576 2.10 -15.68 14.50
CA LEU A 576 2.89 -16.54 13.63
C LEU A 576 4.35 -16.61 14.09
N LEU A 577 4.96 -15.45 14.36
CA LEU A 577 6.33 -15.38 14.89
C LEU A 577 6.43 -16.07 16.27
N GLN A 578 5.43 -15.90 17.13
CA GLN A 578 5.38 -16.53 18.44
C GLN A 578 5.29 -18.05 18.36
N GLN A 579 4.54 -18.60 17.40
CA GLN A 579 4.51 -20.05 17.16
C GLN A 579 5.82 -20.58 16.60
N GLN A 580 6.48 -19.78 15.77
CA GLN A 580 7.78 -20.11 15.18
C GLN A 580 8.89 -20.15 16.25
N TYR A 581 8.95 -19.14 17.12
CA TYR A 581 10.02 -18.99 18.10
C TYR A 581 9.70 -19.61 19.48
N GLY A 582 8.42 -19.85 19.78
CA GLY A 582 7.93 -20.79 20.78
C GLY A 582 8.13 -20.43 22.26
N SER A 583 8.83 -19.35 22.62
CA SER A 583 9.05 -18.99 24.03
C SER A 583 8.92 -17.48 24.28
N ALA A 584 8.04 -17.10 25.21
CA ALA A 584 7.91 -15.70 25.66
C ALA A 584 9.23 -15.11 26.20
N SER A 585 10.05 -15.96 26.83
CA SER A 585 11.41 -15.64 27.31
C SER A 585 12.44 -15.39 26.21
N SER A 586 12.07 -15.61 24.94
CA SER A 586 12.92 -15.28 23.80
C SER A 586 12.73 -13.82 23.36
N TRP A 587 11.63 -13.15 23.71
CA TRP A 587 11.38 -11.76 23.33
C TRP A 587 12.10 -10.84 24.31
N LYS A 588 13.28 -10.35 23.91
CA LYS A 588 14.19 -9.62 24.80
C LYS A 588 14.30 -8.14 24.51
N GLY A 589 14.03 -7.73 23.27
CA GLY A 589 14.20 -6.35 22.85
C GLY A 589 15.66 -5.89 22.95
N TYR A 590 15.84 -4.58 23.10
CA TYR A 590 17.13 -3.93 23.21
C TYR A 590 17.59 -3.89 24.68
N PRO A 591 18.89 -4.06 24.94
CA PRO A 591 19.45 -3.86 26.27
C PRO A 591 19.13 -2.48 26.83
N SER A 592 18.62 -2.43 28.06
CA SER A 592 18.30 -1.19 28.76
C SER A 592 19.08 -1.09 30.07
N PRO A 593 19.42 0.11 30.57
CA PRO A 593 20.17 0.26 31.81
C PRO A 593 19.49 -0.36 33.04
N SER A 594 18.14 -0.34 33.07
CA SER A 594 17.34 -0.88 34.16
C SER A 594 17.02 -2.37 34.02
N GLY A 595 17.16 -2.94 32.81
CA GLY A 595 16.70 -4.29 32.47
C GLY A 595 15.20 -4.40 32.23
N GLU A 596 14.47 -3.27 32.27
CA GLU A 596 13.06 -3.22 31.84
C GLU A 596 12.97 -3.52 30.33
N PRO A 597 11.87 -4.14 29.86
CA PRO A 597 11.65 -4.37 28.43
C PRO A 597 11.76 -3.07 27.64
N TYR A 598 12.47 -3.12 26.52
CA TYR A 598 12.64 -1.96 25.66
C TYR A 598 12.65 -2.42 24.21
N HIS A 599 11.68 -1.97 23.43
CA HIS A 599 11.53 -2.32 22.03
C HIS A 599 11.57 -1.06 21.17
N LYS A 600 11.87 -1.22 19.89
CA LYS A 600 11.88 -0.11 18.95
C LYS A 600 10.50 0.05 18.32
N MET A 601 9.94 1.24 18.41
CA MET A 601 8.81 1.69 17.61
C MET A 601 9.36 2.24 16.30
N SER A 602 8.80 1.77 15.18
CA SER A 602 9.09 2.32 13.86
C SER A 602 7.79 2.83 13.24
N SER A 603 7.84 4.03 12.65
CA SER A 603 6.70 4.62 11.98
C SER A 603 7.10 5.14 10.61
N GLN A 604 6.27 4.85 9.60
CA GLN A 604 6.47 5.31 8.22
C GLN A 604 6.00 6.75 8.00
N LEU A 605 5.24 7.32 8.94
CA LEU A 605 4.71 8.68 8.84
C LEU A 605 4.71 9.37 10.20
N GLN A 606 5.42 10.48 10.29
CA GLN A 606 5.51 11.31 11.47
C GLN A 606 5.29 12.75 11.05
N LEU A 607 4.23 13.39 11.56
CA LEU A 607 3.84 14.72 11.10
C LEU A 607 3.92 15.77 12.21
N SER A 608 4.51 16.90 11.87
CA SER A 608 4.46 18.12 12.68
C SER A 608 3.81 19.26 11.91
N MET A 609 3.10 20.13 12.62
CA MET A 609 2.54 21.35 12.05
C MET A 609 3.54 22.50 12.15
N ASN A 610 3.75 23.23 11.06
CA ASN A 610 4.57 24.44 11.06
C ASN A 610 3.91 25.52 11.92
N SER A 611 4.61 26.02 12.95
CA SER A 611 4.09 27.03 13.86
C SER A 611 3.79 28.38 13.17
N ALA A 612 4.44 28.63 12.02
CA ALA A 612 4.22 29.81 11.18
C ALA A 612 3.08 29.63 10.15
N SER A 613 2.46 28.46 10.06
CA SER A 613 1.35 28.20 9.14
C SER A 613 0.20 29.19 9.37
N LYS A 614 -0.40 29.64 8.28
CA LYS A 614 -1.62 30.47 8.27
C LYS A 614 -2.89 29.61 8.19
N ASN A 615 -2.75 28.33 7.88
CA ASN A 615 -3.84 27.39 7.63
C ASN A 615 -3.97 26.35 8.76
N LYS A 616 -3.74 26.74 10.02
CA LYS A 616 -3.67 25.83 11.17
C LYS A 616 -4.93 25.00 11.37
N GLU A 617 -6.11 25.57 11.11
CA GLU A 617 -7.38 24.84 11.23
C GLU A 617 -7.45 23.66 10.24
N GLY A 618 -7.04 23.87 8.99
CA GLY A 618 -7.04 22.81 7.98
C GLY A 618 -5.90 21.80 8.18
N ALA A 619 -4.72 22.27 8.61
CA ALA A 619 -3.62 21.40 9.01
C ALA A 619 -4.03 20.49 10.19
N TRP A 620 -4.70 21.05 11.20
CA TRP A 620 -5.25 20.25 12.30
C TRP A 620 -6.31 19.28 11.82
N ALA A 621 -7.22 19.68 10.93
CA ALA A 621 -8.26 18.78 10.40
C ALA A 621 -7.67 17.53 9.75
N PHE A 622 -6.54 17.65 9.05
CA PHE A 622 -5.83 16.49 8.51
C PHE A 622 -5.24 15.61 9.63
N LEU A 623 -4.54 16.19 10.61
CA LEU A 623 -3.97 15.44 11.74
C LEU A 623 -5.06 14.75 12.58
N GLU A 624 -6.20 15.41 12.80
CA GLU A 624 -7.38 14.88 13.47
C GLU A 624 -8.00 13.73 12.68
N PHE A 625 -8.08 13.83 11.35
CA PHE A 625 -8.51 12.75 10.49
C PHE A 625 -7.61 11.52 10.62
N LEU A 626 -6.28 11.69 10.67
CA LEU A 626 -5.35 10.58 10.83
C LEU A 626 -5.60 9.78 12.12
N LEU A 627 -5.96 10.49 13.20
CA LEU A 627 -6.24 9.93 14.53
C LEU A 627 -7.72 9.53 14.73
N SER A 628 -8.57 9.81 13.74
CA SER A 628 -9.98 9.44 13.78
C SER A 628 -10.15 7.93 13.81
N ARG A 629 -11.23 7.45 14.42
CA ARG A 629 -11.53 6.01 14.49
C ARG A 629 -11.59 5.37 13.10
N GLU A 630 -12.21 6.06 12.14
CA GLU A 630 -12.37 5.59 10.77
C GLU A 630 -11.02 5.33 10.10
N ASN A 631 -10.08 6.28 10.19
CA ASN A 631 -8.74 6.10 9.64
C ASN A 631 -7.93 5.05 10.43
N GLN A 632 -8.04 5.06 11.76
CA GLN A 632 -7.30 4.14 12.63
C GLN A 632 -7.71 2.67 12.44
N GLU A 633 -8.97 2.38 12.11
CA GLU A 633 -9.41 1.01 11.81
C GLU A 633 -8.85 0.46 10.48
N ARG A 634 -8.27 1.31 9.61
CA ARG A 634 -7.57 0.90 8.38
C ARG A 634 -6.19 0.30 8.60
N SER A 635 -5.67 0.35 9.83
CA SER A 635 -4.30 -0.09 10.17
C SER A 635 -3.98 -1.52 9.70
N ARG A 636 -5.00 -2.38 9.52
CA ARG A 636 -4.87 -3.73 8.94
C ARG A 636 -4.24 -3.73 7.54
N LEU A 637 -4.62 -2.79 6.69
CA LEU A 637 -4.10 -2.68 5.33
C LEU A 637 -2.64 -2.21 5.30
N LEU A 638 -2.21 -1.51 6.34
CA LEU A 638 -0.88 -0.90 6.47
C LEU A 638 0.12 -1.81 7.19
N ALA A 639 -0.28 -3.04 7.56
CA ALA A 639 0.52 -3.95 8.38
C ALA A 639 1.17 -3.23 9.59
N SER A 640 0.41 -2.36 10.26
CA SER A 640 0.85 -1.50 11.36
C SER A 640 -0.22 -1.40 12.45
N PHE A 641 0.20 -1.13 13.68
CA PHE A 641 -0.70 -0.95 14.83
C PHE A 641 -1.31 0.46 14.82
N PRO A 642 -2.61 0.58 15.17
CA PRO A 642 -3.24 1.87 15.38
C PRO A 642 -2.83 2.45 16.75
N VAL A 643 -2.82 3.77 16.85
CA VAL A 643 -2.42 4.50 18.07
C VAL A 643 -3.60 4.93 18.94
N ARG A 644 -4.82 4.93 18.38
CA ARG A 644 -6.05 5.21 19.13
C ARG A 644 -6.42 3.99 19.97
N LYS A 645 -6.56 4.17 21.28
CA LYS A 645 -6.73 3.08 22.27
C LYS A 645 -7.88 2.13 21.95
N ASP A 646 -9.07 2.63 21.61
CA ASP A 646 -10.21 1.75 21.32
C ASP A 646 -10.06 1.01 19.99
N SER A 647 -9.51 1.65 18.96
CA SER A 647 -9.16 1.03 17.68
C SER A 647 -8.09 -0.05 17.91
N PHE A 648 -7.10 0.21 18.76
CA PHE A 648 -6.09 -0.75 19.19
C PHE A 648 -6.70 -1.94 19.93
N GLU A 649 -7.51 -1.70 20.96
CA GLU A 649 -8.20 -2.76 21.71
C GLU A 649 -9.11 -3.60 20.81
N GLN A 650 -9.84 -2.96 19.89
CA GLN A 650 -10.68 -3.64 18.89
C GLN A 650 -9.82 -4.44 17.90
N TYR A 651 -8.70 -3.88 17.45
CA TYR A 651 -7.77 -4.53 16.52
C TYR A 651 -7.25 -5.84 17.12
N ILE A 652 -6.66 -5.78 18.32
CA ILE A 652 -6.14 -6.96 19.04
C ILE A 652 -7.26 -8.00 19.26
N ARG A 653 -8.46 -7.55 19.65
CA ARG A 653 -9.59 -8.45 19.93
C ARG A 653 -10.12 -9.17 18.68
N THR A 654 -10.32 -8.46 17.58
CA THR A 654 -10.87 -9.05 16.35
C THR A 654 -9.86 -10.01 15.73
N SER A 655 -8.60 -9.62 15.66
CA SER A 655 -7.54 -10.46 15.08
C SER A 655 -7.36 -11.78 15.83
N ALA A 656 -7.41 -11.75 17.16
CA ALA A 656 -7.41 -12.97 17.98
C ALA A 656 -8.61 -13.89 17.73
N GLN A 657 -9.72 -13.38 17.17
CA GLN A 657 -10.92 -14.15 16.85
C GLN A 657 -10.97 -14.63 15.40
N THR A 658 -10.35 -13.91 14.47
CA THR A 658 -10.38 -14.20 13.02
C THR A 658 -9.20 -14.99 12.51
N ALA A 659 -8.11 -15.09 13.29
CA ALA A 659 -7.03 -16.04 13.00
C ALA A 659 -7.66 -17.42 12.77
N GLU A 660 -7.49 -18.00 11.57
CA GLU A 660 -8.14 -19.26 11.20
C GLU A 660 -7.91 -20.28 12.34
N PRO A 661 -8.96 -20.74 13.06
CA PRO A 661 -8.79 -21.51 14.29
C PRO A 661 -8.05 -22.83 14.09
N GLU A 662 -7.95 -23.29 12.83
CA GLU A 662 -7.22 -24.49 12.44
C GLU A 662 -5.72 -24.26 12.19
N LYS A 663 -5.24 -23.00 12.15
CA LYS A 663 -3.84 -22.66 11.80
C LYS A 663 -3.07 -21.86 12.84
N ILE A 664 -3.71 -21.06 13.70
CA ILE A 664 -3.01 -20.22 14.69
C ILE A 664 -3.72 -20.30 16.06
N ASP A 665 -3.08 -20.88 17.08
CA ASP A 665 -3.56 -20.84 18.48
C ASP A 665 -3.16 -19.51 19.13
N ALA A 666 -4.14 -18.72 19.56
CA ALA A 666 -3.94 -17.42 20.21
C ALA A 666 -4.24 -17.55 21.72
N SER A 667 -3.21 -17.82 22.54
CA SER A 667 -3.40 -17.93 23.98
C SER A 667 -3.53 -16.54 24.62
N ALA A 668 -4.20 -16.48 25.79
CA ALA A 668 -4.27 -15.23 26.57
C ALA A 668 -2.88 -14.73 27.02
N GLN A 669 -1.88 -15.63 27.09
CA GLN A 669 -0.50 -15.26 27.42
C GLN A 669 0.20 -14.59 26.25
N ASP A 670 -0.03 -15.05 25.02
CA ASP A 670 0.56 -14.46 23.82
C ASP A 670 0.01 -13.05 23.57
N ILE A 671 -1.30 -12.86 23.77
CA ILE A 671 -1.90 -11.52 23.69
C ILE A 671 -1.37 -10.58 24.78
N ALA A 672 -1.13 -11.08 25.99
CA ALA A 672 -0.53 -10.28 27.05
C ALA A 672 0.91 -9.87 26.69
N LEU A 673 1.73 -10.81 26.19
CA LEU A 673 3.09 -10.54 25.73
C LEU A 673 3.11 -9.50 24.60
N LEU A 674 2.19 -9.61 23.63
CA LEU A 674 2.04 -8.65 22.55
C LEU A 674 1.79 -7.23 23.08
N VAL A 675 0.81 -7.09 23.98
CA VAL A 675 0.44 -5.79 24.56
C VAL A 675 1.59 -5.23 25.40
N GLU A 676 2.26 -6.04 26.21
CA GLU A 676 3.43 -5.64 26.99
C GLU A 676 4.57 -5.16 26.08
N THR A 677 4.89 -5.92 25.03
CA THR A 677 5.91 -5.59 24.03
C THR A 677 5.61 -4.25 23.33
N ILE A 678 4.35 -4.02 22.98
CA ILE A 678 3.90 -2.77 22.35
C ILE A 678 4.00 -1.59 23.32
N GLN A 679 3.57 -1.76 24.56
CA GLN A 679 3.62 -0.70 25.57
C GLN A 679 5.05 -0.30 25.96
N ALA A 680 6.00 -1.22 25.86
CA ALA A 680 7.42 -0.96 26.09
C ALA A 680 8.19 -0.61 24.80
N SER A 681 7.49 -0.23 23.73
CA SER A 681 8.11 0.24 22.49
C SER A 681 8.27 1.75 22.45
N HIS A 682 9.43 2.20 21.99
CA HIS A 682 9.88 3.59 21.98
C HIS A 682 10.42 3.99 20.61
N MET A 683 10.16 5.23 20.17
CA MET A 683 10.66 5.69 18.88
C MET A 683 12.18 5.84 18.92
N ASP A 684 12.80 5.59 17.78
CA ASP A 684 14.20 5.92 17.54
C ASP A 684 14.32 7.44 17.30
N ASN A 685 14.12 8.23 18.35
CA ASN A 685 13.86 9.67 18.21
C ASN A 685 15.12 10.53 18.09
N ARG A 686 16.20 10.00 17.46
CA ARG A 686 17.53 10.38 17.89
C ARG A 686 18.59 10.49 16.79
N SER A 687 18.35 11.35 15.83
CA SER A 687 19.39 12.04 15.06
C SER A 687 20.53 12.70 15.88
N ILE A 688 20.23 13.23 17.07
CA ILE A 688 21.28 13.71 18.00
C ILE A 688 22.11 12.52 18.48
N ASP A 689 21.45 11.42 18.81
CA ASP A 689 22.13 10.19 19.17
C ASP A 689 22.80 9.58 17.95
N ASP A 690 22.37 9.78 16.71
CA ASP A 690 23.10 9.33 15.52
C ASP A 690 24.44 10.03 15.38
N ASP A 691 24.52 11.34 15.63
CA ASP A 691 25.78 12.08 15.65
C ASP A 691 26.67 11.67 16.82
N VAL A 692 26.10 11.55 18.02
CA VAL A 692 26.82 11.09 19.21
C VAL A 692 27.29 9.65 19.04
N PHE A 693 26.43 8.77 18.55
CA PHE A 693 26.68 7.37 18.24
C PHE A 693 27.73 7.24 17.14
N ARG A 694 27.69 8.09 16.11
CA ARG A 694 28.74 8.18 15.09
C ARG A 694 30.08 8.56 15.72
N ILE A 695 30.12 9.57 16.61
CA ILE A 695 31.35 9.92 17.34
C ILE A 695 31.83 8.73 18.19
N VAL A 696 30.93 8.05 18.90
CA VAL A 696 31.23 6.85 19.69
C VAL A 696 31.84 5.78 18.79
N CYS A 697 31.21 5.46 17.65
CA CYS A 697 31.71 4.46 16.71
C CYS A 697 33.10 4.84 16.17
N GLU A 698 33.25 6.05 15.62
CA GLU A 698 34.50 6.56 15.03
C GLU A 698 35.68 6.47 16.01
N GLU A 699 35.47 6.88 17.27
CA GLU A 699 36.56 6.86 18.26
C GLU A 699 36.80 5.47 18.85
N SER A 700 35.75 4.63 18.97
CA SER A 700 35.87 3.27 19.48
C SER A 700 36.59 2.33 18.51
N GLU A 701 36.61 2.61 17.21
CA GLU A 701 37.36 1.82 16.21
C GLU A 701 38.83 1.60 16.60
N ALA A 702 39.51 2.63 17.09
CA ALA A 702 40.92 2.53 17.49
C ALA A 702 41.13 1.62 18.72
N PHE A 703 40.15 1.57 19.64
CA PHE A 703 40.19 0.62 20.76
C PHE A 703 39.97 -0.81 20.28
N PHE A 704 39.01 -1.02 19.39
CA PHE A 704 38.72 -2.35 18.83
C PHE A 704 39.86 -2.89 17.95
N ALA A 705 40.59 -2.02 17.25
CA ALA A 705 41.81 -2.36 16.52
C ALA A 705 43.02 -2.66 17.43
N GLY A 706 42.95 -2.30 18.72
CA GLY A 706 44.05 -2.45 19.69
C GLY A 706 45.09 -1.33 19.65
N ASP A 707 44.81 -0.23 18.95
CA ASP A 707 45.72 0.91 18.80
C ASP A 707 45.72 1.86 20.01
N LYS A 708 44.63 1.89 20.78
CA LYS A 708 44.45 2.74 21.97
C LYS A 708 43.85 1.98 23.14
N THR A 709 44.10 2.44 24.37
CA THR A 709 43.44 1.86 25.55
C THR A 709 41.99 2.35 25.68
N VAL A 710 41.17 1.65 26.47
CA VAL A 710 39.78 2.04 26.71
C VAL A 710 39.70 3.42 27.38
N GLU A 711 40.63 3.74 28.28
CA GLU A 711 40.70 5.05 28.95
C GLU A 711 41.04 6.18 27.98
N GLU A 712 41.91 5.94 27.00
CA GLU A 712 42.25 6.93 25.98
C GLU A 712 41.06 7.22 25.07
N VAL A 713 40.37 6.18 24.62
CA VAL A 713 39.20 6.30 23.73
C VAL A 713 38.00 6.92 24.43
N THR A 714 37.66 6.48 25.64
CA THR A 714 36.56 7.08 26.42
C THR A 714 36.82 8.55 26.72
N GLY A 715 38.08 8.94 26.97
CA GLY A 715 38.47 10.35 27.09
C GLY A 715 38.28 11.13 25.79
N LEU A 716 38.55 10.54 24.62
CA LEU A 716 38.32 11.17 23.31
C LEU A 716 36.83 11.33 23.00
N ILE A 717 36.03 10.28 23.21
CA ILE A 717 34.57 10.31 23.07
C ILE A 717 33.99 11.40 23.97
N GLN A 718 34.35 11.39 25.26
CA GLN A 718 33.93 12.41 26.22
C GLN A 718 34.20 13.83 25.71
N ASN A 719 35.40 14.10 25.20
CA ASN A 719 35.76 15.42 24.73
C ASN A 719 35.00 15.82 23.44
N ARG A 720 34.89 14.91 22.46
CA ARG A 720 34.21 15.18 21.19
C ARG A 720 32.71 15.34 21.38
N VAL A 721 32.07 14.45 22.13
CA VAL A 721 30.64 14.55 22.42
C VAL A 721 30.35 15.79 23.26
N GLN A 722 31.14 16.07 24.30
CA GLN A 722 30.93 17.29 25.09
C GLN A 722 31.10 18.56 24.26
N LEU A 723 32.03 18.59 23.30
CA LEU A 723 32.19 19.70 22.36
C LEU A 723 30.94 19.85 21.49
N TYR A 724 30.48 18.77 20.86
CA TYR A 724 29.26 18.73 20.05
C TYR A 724 28.03 19.25 20.82
N LEU A 725 27.80 18.75 22.04
CA LEU A 725 26.72 19.20 22.90
C LEU A 725 26.85 20.69 23.27
N SER A 726 28.08 21.17 23.51
CA SER A 726 28.34 22.58 23.81
C SER A 726 28.13 23.53 22.63
N GLU A 727 28.15 23.01 21.40
CA GLU A 727 27.86 23.77 20.19
C GLU A 727 26.35 23.83 19.91
N ARG A 728 25.62 22.75 20.20
CA ARG A 728 24.15 22.70 20.03
C ARG A 728 23.35 23.40 21.14
N TYR A 729 23.71 23.21 22.40
CA TYR A 729 22.91 23.67 23.56
C TYR A 729 23.40 25.02 24.15
N ARG A 730 23.68 26.01 23.29
CA ARG A 730 24.18 27.34 23.70
C ARG A 730 23.12 28.33 24.16
#